data_AF-A0A3Q1CA21-F1
#
_entry.id   AF-A0A3Q1CA21-F1
#
_cell.length_a   1.000
_cell.length_b   1.000
_cell.length_c   1.000
_cell.angle_alpha   90.00
_cell.angle_beta   90.00
_cell.angle_gamma   90.00
#
_symmetry.space_group_name_H-M   'P 1'
#
loop_
_entity.id
_entity.type
_entity.pdbx_description
1 polymer ?
#
loop_
_entity_poly.entity_id
_entity_poly.type
_entity_poly.pdbx_seq_one_letter_code
_entity_poly.pdbx_strand_id
1 'polypeptide(L)'
;QRQTDIKPESNSVRSLFPAILNLASNAVISSNATCGDPQPEIYCKLVEHVPGRTIKNPHCAKCDANSVLSKERHPIAKAIDGTNQWWQSPSIKNGRQFHWVTITLDLKQVFQVAYIIIKAANSPRPGNWILERSLDGVSFDPWQFYAISDSECLTRYNMTPRLGPPTYQSDTEVICTSYYSRLNPLEHGEIHTSLINGRPGADDLTSDLLNFTSARYIRLRLQRIRTLNADLMTLSDRDPRDIDPIVTRRYYYSIKDVSVGGMCICYGHAQSCPLDPVTQKLQCLCEHNTCGESCNECCRGYHQQPWQPGTISEGNTCEECNCHNKSLECFFNQTVSDLSLSLNSDGVRRGGGVCIDCQKNTAGINCETCRDGYYRPAEVSPFSDSPCSECRCDLRGSKSLVCSRDDTQPGVSAGQCVCQEGFAGRRCDRCAFGFRDFPQCVRCDCNLSGSTNTDPCSPCTCKVNVMGDNCDLCKPGFYNLQENNPLGCTDCFCFGVSDVCESSAWSTVQVTHTCIQVCSPGFYRVDGVMFGGNCMLCECNDHATECDANGECVGCTHNTTGPHCDKCVPGFYGDATEGTAHDCRLCPCPLTDLSNRFSPTCVLDASGQVSCDQCQDGYTGNTCERCASGFYGNPQVVGGTCIRCQCNGNVNVSEPGHCDTVTGECLHCLGNTAGSHCEVCRPGCYGDAVHNKDCQECGCDVSGAISGLCDVTSGQCSCRENVTGRTCGRCQLGFFGLQSGRGCHPCGCSQLGSLSESCDEEGRCQCVEGVAGDRCDRCSRGYYGFHGSGCKACTCDHTGGNCDPESGECICPAHTEGHTCDRCETGHWGHEPTTGCKVCPCSCSAAGSSAPQCDLTNGQCLCREGFSGRSCDRCAPGYYGYPACSACGCDLAGTNQMLCNATLGVCDCQHTGECVCKVAGVSGRHCEECVSGRLGLSAENPDGCSQCFCSGLSSDCEEQGGLTRVPVSTSTACCTRMYTQYTAAGGDMLLDTRQLNSSGLSGPLYWRLPAQFEGDQLLSYGGLLSYSITFYAEDGSGLSNQEPQVLMRGGALRKLVIYTDVVAPGNGVRTQHDIRLTEHQWKYFNSVSLTAVSHSDFLSVLSNVQYVIIKASYGTRLQQSRYTHTHTHTHTHTHTHTHTHIHTHSTHTHTV
;
A
#
# COMPACT_ATOMS: atom_id res chain seq x y z
N GLN A 1 15.95 -0.87 -52.24
CA GLN A 1 14.58 -0.49 -52.67
C GLN A 1 13.60 -1.56 -52.22
N ARG A 2 12.97 -1.34 -51.07
CA ARG A 2 11.53 -1.53 -50.76
C ARG A 2 11.33 -1.06 -49.34
N GLN A 3 10.86 0.18 -49.23
CA GLN A 3 10.23 0.75 -48.05
C GLN A 3 8.95 -0.04 -47.78
N THR A 4 8.76 -0.45 -46.53
CA THR A 4 7.44 -0.71 -45.98
C THR A 4 7.30 0.19 -44.77
N ASP A 5 6.43 1.18 -44.91
CA ASP A 5 5.98 2.10 -43.87
C ASP A 5 5.43 1.33 -42.67
N ILE A 6 6.07 1.50 -41.51
CA ILE A 6 5.48 1.18 -40.22
C ILE A 6 5.01 2.52 -39.64
N LYS A 7 3.69 2.66 -39.48
CA LYS A 7 3.05 3.74 -38.72
C LYS A 7 3.60 3.76 -37.29
N PRO A 8 3.73 4.94 -36.64
CA PRO A 8 4.10 5.01 -35.24
C PRO A 8 2.95 4.45 -34.39
N GLU A 9 3.18 3.32 -33.73
CA GLU A 9 2.36 2.90 -32.58
C GLU A 9 2.59 3.88 -31.43
N SER A 10 1.51 4.23 -30.75
CA SER A 10 1.49 5.06 -29.54
C SER A 10 2.51 4.54 -28.52
N ASN A 11 3.38 5.44 -28.03
CA ASN A 11 4.30 5.20 -26.92
C ASN A 11 3.52 4.72 -25.66
N SER A 12 3.39 3.41 -25.49
CA SER A 12 3.21 2.83 -24.15
C SER A 12 4.60 2.59 -23.59
N VAL A 13 5.01 3.41 -22.62
CA VAL A 13 6.28 3.23 -21.91
C VAL A 13 6.19 1.91 -21.13
N ARG A 14 6.98 0.89 -21.54
CA ARG A 14 7.02 -0.43 -20.88
C ARG A 14 7.90 -0.37 -19.63
N SER A 15 7.64 -1.24 -18.65
CA SER A 15 8.52 -1.43 -17.49
C SER A 15 9.94 -1.82 -17.88
N LEU A 16 10.91 -1.36 -17.09
CA LEU A 16 12.34 -1.61 -17.26
C LEU A 16 12.87 -2.46 -16.10
N PHE A 17 13.49 -3.59 -16.42
CA PHE A 17 14.10 -4.47 -15.43
C PHE A 17 15.61 -4.62 -15.69
N PRO A 18 16.48 -4.53 -14.66
CA PRO A 18 17.91 -4.72 -14.83
C PRO A 18 18.27 -6.14 -15.26
N ALA A 19 19.37 -6.29 -16.02
CA ALA A 19 19.92 -7.60 -16.33
C ALA A 19 20.36 -8.35 -15.05
N ILE A 20 20.20 -9.68 -15.04
CA ILE A 20 20.67 -10.52 -13.93
C ILE A 20 22.20 -10.57 -13.93
N LEU A 21 22.80 -10.21 -12.80
CA LEU A 21 24.24 -10.18 -12.56
C LEU A 21 24.65 -11.28 -11.59
N ASN A 22 25.91 -11.76 -11.68
CA ASN A 22 26.46 -12.64 -10.66
C ASN A 22 27.00 -11.81 -9.48
N LEU A 23 26.19 -11.73 -8.42
CA LEU A 23 26.45 -10.94 -7.22
C LEU A 23 27.58 -11.52 -6.35
N ALA A 24 27.88 -12.82 -6.49
CA ALA A 24 28.87 -13.49 -5.66
C ALA A 24 30.30 -12.96 -5.88
N SER A 25 30.63 -12.53 -7.10
CA SER A 25 31.98 -12.07 -7.48
C SER A 25 32.45 -10.84 -6.70
N ASN A 26 31.52 -9.97 -6.29
CA ASN A 26 31.79 -8.74 -5.53
C ASN A 26 31.44 -8.85 -4.04
N ALA A 27 30.98 -10.03 -3.60
CA ALA A 27 30.55 -10.29 -2.24
C ALA A 27 31.74 -10.58 -1.30
N VAL A 28 31.55 -10.33 -0.01
CA VAL A 28 32.49 -10.76 1.03
C VAL A 28 32.08 -12.15 1.50
N ILE A 29 32.91 -13.16 1.26
CA ILE A 29 32.65 -14.54 1.68
C ILE A 29 33.51 -14.95 2.87
N SER A 30 32.90 -15.65 3.83
CA SER A 30 33.56 -16.18 5.02
C SER A 30 33.13 -17.63 5.28
N SER A 31 34.00 -18.41 5.91
CA SER A 31 33.72 -19.78 6.36
C SER A 31 34.24 -19.96 7.78
N ASN A 32 33.53 -20.74 8.60
CA ASN A 32 33.96 -21.06 9.97
C ASN A 32 35.10 -22.08 10.03
N ALA A 33 35.37 -22.82 8.95
CA ALA A 33 36.42 -23.83 8.90
C ALA A 33 36.99 -23.97 7.48
N THR A 34 38.31 -24.00 7.35
CA THR A 34 39.02 -24.21 6.08
C THR A 34 40.20 -25.15 6.32
N CYS A 35 40.52 -26.03 5.36
CA CYS A 35 41.62 -26.97 5.53
C CYS A 35 42.97 -26.26 5.67
N GLY A 36 43.89 -26.87 6.42
CA GLY A 36 45.26 -26.35 6.55
C GLY A 36 45.44 -25.17 7.52
N ASP A 37 44.42 -24.81 8.31
CA ASP A 37 44.44 -23.77 9.34
C ASP A 37 43.98 -24.34 10.70
N PRO A 38 44.79 -24.31 11.78
CA PRO A 38 46.14 -23.72 11.86
C PRO A 38 47.27 -24.64 11.40
N GLN A 39 47.01 -25.95 11.23
CA GLN A 39 48.04 -26.93 10.85
C GLN A 39 47.77 -27.59 9.50
N PRO A 40 48.82 -27.98 8.75
CA PRO A 40 48.67 -28.70 7.51
C PRO A 40 48.00 -30.07 7.69
N GLU A 41 47.14 -30.46 6.74
CA GLU A 41 46.49 -31.77 6.74
C GLU A 41 46.62 -32.51 5.40
N ILE A 42 46.37 -33.82 5.42
CA ILE A 42 46.36 -34.66 4.22
C ILE A 42 44.91 -35.05 3.94
N TYR A 43 44.45 -34.80 2.72
CA TYR A 43 43.14 -35.22 2.24
C TYR A 43 43.29 -36.18 1.06
N CYS A 44 42.29 -37.04 0.84
CA CYS A 44 42.34 -38.07 -0.20
C CYS A 44 41.09 -38.02 -1.08
N LYS A 45 41.27 -38.20 -2.39
CA LYS A 45 40.16 -38.22 -3.35
C LYS A 45 39.32 -39.50 -3.20
N LEU A 46 37.98 -39.36 -3.32
CA LEU A 46 37.07 -40.49 -3.43
C LEU A 46 37.25 -41.15 -4.81
N VAL A 47 37.55 -42.45 -4.87
CA VAL A 47 37.71 -43.19 -6.14
C VAL A 47 36.79 -44.40 -6.13
N GLU A 48 36.11 -44.65 -7.25
CA GLU A 48 35.26 -45.82 -7.43
C GLU A 48 36.14 -47.08 -7.54
N HIS A 49 35.87 -48.11 -6.72
CA HIS A 49 36.57 -49.38 -6.81
C HIS A 49 36.08 -50.16 -8.04
N VAL A 50 36.90 -50.21 -9.09
CA VAL A 50 36.73 -51.16 -10.20
C VAL A 50 37.37 -52.48 -9.79
N PRO A 51 36.62 -53.59 -9.67
CA PRO A 51 37.19 -54.89 -9.32
C PRO A 51 38.21 -55.35 -10.38
N GLY A 52 39.43 -55.70 -9.98
CA GLY A 52 40.41 -56.38 -10.85
C GLY A 52 41.65 -55.58 -11.28
N ARG A 53 41.85 -54.33 -10.87
CA ARG A 53 43.11 -53.58 -11.06
C ARG A 53 43.83 -53.34 -9.73
N THR A 54 45.14 -53.57 -9.70
CA THR A 54 46.01 -53.26 -8.55
C THR A 54 46.18 -51.75 -8.41
N ILE A 55 45.79 -51.20 -7.27
CA ILE A 55 45.83 -49.76 -6.96
C ILE A 55 47.27 -49.38 -6.60
N LYS A 56 47.98 -48.65 -7.49
CA LYS A 56 49.21 -47.94 -7.15
C LYS A 56 48.85 -46.53 -6.68
N ASN A 57 49.12 -46.27 -5.39
CA ASN A 57 49.02 -45.01 -4.64
C ASN A 57 47.60 -44.45 -4.40
N PRO A 58 47.19 -44.23 -3.13
CA PRO A 58 46.01 -43.41 -2.86
C PRO A 58 46.29 -41.97 -3.32
N HIS A 59 45.44 -41.41 -4.17
CA HIS A 59 45.50 -40.02 -4.64
C HIS A 59 45.22 -39.05 -3.48
N CYS A 60 46.17 -38.92 -2.56
CA CYS A 60 46.12 -37.98 -1.44
C CYS A 60 47.04 -36.79 -1.70
N ALA A 61 46.60 -35.61 -1.30
CA ALA A 61 47.33 -34.36 -1.41
C ALA A 61 47.36 -33.63 -0.06
N LYS A 62 48.25 -32.65 0.05
CA LYS A 62 48.43 -31.84 1.26
C LYS A 62 47.65 -30.54 1.12
N CYS A 63 46.89 -30.18 2.15
CA CYS A 63 46.29 -28.86 2.31
C CYS A 63 47.00 -28.10 3.43
N ASP A 64 47.46 -26.89 3.15
CA ASP A 64 48.25 -26.04 4.04
C ASP A 64 47.97 -24.57 3.71
N ALA A 65 47.26 -23.88 4.60
CA ALA A 65 46.83 -22.49 4.38
C ALA A 65 48.04 -21.53 4.32
N ASN A 66 49.14 -21.88 4.99
CA ASN A 66 50.36 -21.09 5.07
C ASN A 66 51.44 -21.53 4.04
N SER A 67 51.12 -22.48 3.17
CA SER A 67 52.08 -22.95 2.15
C SER A 67 52.37 -21.87 1.11
N VAL A 68 53.61 -21.86 0.63
CA VAL A 68 54.04 -21.02 -0.50
C VAL A 68 53.42 -21.53 -1.81
N LEU A 69 53.14 -22.84 -1.89
CA LEU A 69 52.55 -23.48 -3.06
C LEU A 69 51.06 -23.18 -3.13
N SER A 70 50.64 -22.39 -4.12
CA SER A 70 49.21 -22.06 -4.32
C SER A 70 48.30 -23.27 -4.53
N LYS A 71 48.83 -24.43 -4.95
CA LYS A 71 48.07 -25.67 -5.12
C LYS A 71 47.70 -26.37 -3.81
N GLU A 72 48.36 -26.01 -2.71
CA GLU A 72 48.08 -26.54 -1.37
C GLU A 72 47.14 -25.63 -0.57
N ARG A 73 46.85 -24.42 -1.08
CA ARG A 73 45.99 -23.43 -0.43
C ARG A 73 44.58 -23.48 -1.01
N HIS A 74 43.58 -23.72 -0.16
CA HIS A 74 42.17 -23.79 -0.55
C HIS A 74 41.28 -22.80 0.25
N PRO A 75 41.57 -21.49 0.23
CA PRO A 75 40.81 -20.50 1.01
C PRO A 75 39.40 -20.27 0.45
N ILE A 76 38.49 -19.78 1.29
CA ILE A 76 37.06 -19.60 0.94
C ILE A 76 36.84 -18.65 -0.25
N ALA A 77 37.74 -17.69 -0.47
CA ALA A 77 37.70 -16.79 -1.62
C ALA A 77 37.72 -17.52 -2.98
N LYS A 78 38.29 -18.74 -3.05
CA LYS A 78 38.29 -19.58 -4.25
C LYS A 78 36.94 -20.11 -4.67
N ALA A 79 35.91 -19.97 -3.82
CA ALA A 79 34.55 -20.35 -4.18
C ALA A 79 33.83 -19.28 -5.02
N ILE A 80 34.34 -18.04 -5.11
CA ILE A 80 33.69 -16.92 -5.81
C ILE A 80 34.63 -16.19 -6.78
N ASP A 81 35.86 -16.67 -6.97
CA ASP A 81 36.89 -15.98 -7.79
C ASP A 81 36.76 -16.24 -9.30
N GLY A 82 35.77 -17.03 -9.72
CA GLY A 82 35.53 -17.39 -11.12
C GLY A 82 36.59 -18.32 -11.72
N THR A 83 37.54 -18.81 -10.93
CA THR A 83 38.57 -19.75 -11.40
C THR A 83 38.13 -21.21 -11.20
N ASN A 84 38.89 -22.15 -11.78
CA ASN A 84 38.69 -23.59 -11.52
C ASN A 84 39.35 -24.07 -10.21
N GLN A 85 39.85 -23.17 -9.38
CA GLN A 85 40.34 -23.51 -8.04
C GLN A 85 39.16 -23.70 -7.08
N TRP A 86 39.40 -24.20 -5.88
CA TRP A 86 38.32 -24.49 -4.94
C TRP A 86 38.68 -24.17 -3.51
N TRP A 87 37.66 -23.86 -2.73
CA TRP A 87 37.69 -23.89 -1.28
C TRP A 87 37.46 -25.31 -0.78
N GLN A 88 38.13 -25.67 0.31
CA GLN A 88 37.99 -26.97 0.94
C GLN A 88 37.85 -26.87 2.46
N SER A 89 36.89 -27.59 3.03
CA SER A 89 36.74 -27.73 4.49
C SER A 89 37.78 -28.71 5.05
N PRO A 90 38.03 -28.68 6.37
CA PRO A 90 38.81 -29.73 7.01
C PRO A 90 38.19 -31.11 6.84
N SER A 91 39.04 -32.14 6.80
CA SER A 91 38.59 -33.53 6.73
C SER A 91 38.01 -34.01 8.07
N ILE A 92 37.09 -34.98 8.02
CA ILE A 92 36.51 -35.59 9.24
C ILE A 92 37.59 -36.24 10.13
N LYS A 93 38.76 -36.57 9.57
CA LYS A 93 39.94 -37.04 10.33
C LYS A 93 40.38 -36.06 11.42
N ASN A 94 40.13 -34.76 11.26
CA ASN A 94 40.46 -33.74 12.27
C ASN A 94 39.32 -33.52 13.28
N GLY A 95 38.16 -34.16 13.10
CA GLY A 95 37.07 -34.19 14.07
C GLY A 95 35.68 -34.26 13.43
N ARG A 96 34.73 -34.87 14.16
CA ARG A 96 33.33 -35.00 13.70
C ARG A 96 32.60 -33.66 13.61
N GLN A 97 33.12 -32.61 14.27
CA GLN A 97 32.57 -31.25 14.19
C GLN A 97 32.59 -30.67 12.77
N PHE A 98 33.47 -31.17 11.89
CA PHE A 98 33.54 -30.72 10.49
C PHE A 98 32.42 -31.27 9.60
N HIS A 99 31.46 -32.02 10.17
CA HIS A 99 30.15 -32.16 9.56
C HIS A 99 29.35 -30.85 9.53
N TRP A 100 29.62 -29.93 10.45
CA TRP A 100 28.95 -28.65 10.57
C TRP A 100 29.86 -27.52 10.12
N VAL A 101 29.67 -27.06 8.87
CA VAL A 101 30.43 -25.96 8.29
C VAL A 101 29.45 -24.91 7.80
N THR A 102 29.71 -23.65 8.14
CA THR A 102 28.86 -22.53 7.76
C THR A 102 29.65 -21.58 6.88
N ILE A 103 29.09 -21.29 5.71
CA ILE A 103 29.64 -20.31 4.76
C ILE A 103 28.64 -19.16 4.69
N THR A 104 29.12 -17.93 4.81
CA THR A 104 28.27 -16.73 4.76
C THR A 104 28.82 -15.77 3.71
N LEU A 105 27.94 -15.28 2.84
CA LEU A 105 28.21 -14.27 1.82
C LEU A 105 27.48 -12.98 2.22
N ASP A 106 28.20 -11.87 2.32
CA ASP A 106 27.63 -10.51 2.42
C ASP A 106 27.70 -9.83 1.04
N LEU A 107 26.54 -9.56 0.46
CA LEU A 107 26.40 -8.88 -0.83
C LEU A 107 26.61 -7.36 -0.73
N LYS A 108 26.89 -6.82 0.48
CA LYS A 108 27.07 -5.40 0.83
C LYS A 108 25.82 -4.52 0.73
N GLN A 109 24.82 -4.93 -0.05
CA GLN A 109 23.51 -4.29 -0.17
C GLN A 109 22.42 -5.33 -0.38
N VAL A 110 21.15 -4.91 -0.31
CA VAL A 110 20.00 -5.78 -0.56
C VAL A 110 19.80 -5.93 -2.06
N PHE A 111 19.70 -7.17 -2.53
CA PHE A 111 19.37 -7.50 -3.92
C PHE A 111 18.15 -8.40 -3.97
N GLN A 112 17.52 -8.43 -5.14
CA GLN A 112 16.56 -9.46 -5.48
C GLN A 112 17.31 -10.67 -6.07
N VAL A 113 17.35 -11.77 -5.33
CA VAL A 113 18.07 -12.98 -5.73
C VAL A 113 17.15 -13.89 -6.54
N ALA A 114 17.51 -14.17 -7.79
CA ALA A 114 16.74 -15.00 -8.71
C ALA A 114 17.08 -16.49 -8.56
N TYR A 115 18.37 -16.81 -8.45
CA TYR A 115 18.84 -18.19 -8.32
C TYR A 115 20.21 -18.27 -7.64
N ILE A 116 20.52 -19.45 -7.13
CA ILE A 116 21.83 -19.79 -6.55
C ILE A 116 22.30 -21.11 -7.13
N ILE A 117 23.50 -21.10 -7.69
CA ILE A 117 24.16 -22.28 -8.26
C ILE A 117 25.42 -22.56 -7.45
N ILE A 118 25.57 -23.80 -7.00
CA ILE A 118 26.75 -24.27 -6.24
C ILE A 118 27.38 -25.42 -7.01
N LYS A 119 28.67 -25.33 -7.29
CA LYS A 119 29.44 -26.39 -7.95
C LYS A 119 30.48 -26.96 -6.99
N ALA A 120 30.32 -28.25 -6.68
CA ALA A 120 31.31 -29.00 -5.93
C ALA A 120 32.60 -29.19 -6.77
N ALA A 121 33.73 -29.36 -6.11
CA ALA A 121 35.02 -29.59 -6.78
C ALA A 121 35.39 -31.08 -6.77
N ASN A 122 36.36 -31.46 -5.94
CA ASN A 122 36.89 -32.82 -5.78
C ASN A 122 36.22 -33.60 -4.63
N SER A 123 34.99 -33.23 -4.29
CA SER A 123 34.13 -33.92 -3.32
C SER A 123 32.72 -34.06 -3.86
N PRO A 124 31.92 -35.02 -3.35
CA PRO A 124 30.50 -35.09 -3.65
C PRO A 124 29.76 -33.83 -3.17
N ARG A 125 28.53 -33.66 -3.66
CA ARG A 125 27.62 -32.62 -3.16
C ARG A 125 27.32 -32.81 -1.66
N PRO A 126 27.07 -31.73 -0.90
CA PRO A 126 26.71 -31.83 0.50
C PRO A 126 25.48 -32.72 0.72
N GLY A 127 25.47 -33.49 1.81
CA GLY A 127 24.36 -34.38 2.13
C GLY A 127 23.16 -33.61 2.68
N ASN A 128 23.28 -33.18 3.93
CA ASN A 128 22.25 -32.36 4.59
C ASN A 128 22.78 -30.95 4.78
N TRP A 129 22.00 -29.97 4.35
CA TRP A 129 22.34 -28.57 4.53
C TRP A 129 21.11 -27.68 4.33
N ILE A 130 21.21 -26.44 4.79
CA ILE A 130 20.16 -25.42 4.69
C ILE A 130 20.72 -24.23 3.92
N LEU A 131 19.94 -23.75 2.96
CA LEU A 131 20.15 -22.46 2.32
C LEU A 131 19.31 -21.42 3.06
N GLU A 132 19.97 -20.45 3.68
CA GLU A 132 19.35 -19.40 4.50
C GLU A 132 19.64 -18.01 3.91
N ARG A 133 18.75 -17.06 4.17
CA ARG A 133 18.89 -15.65 3.80
C ARG A 133 18.67 -14.72 4.97
N SER A 134 19.17 -13.49 4.85
CA SER A 134 19.02 -12.45 5.87
C SER A 134 19.18 -11.05 5.27
N LEU A 135 18.53 -10.07 5.88
CA LEU A 135 18.69 -8.64 5.56
C LEU A 135 19.67 -7.94 6.51
N ASP A 136 19.75 -8.39 7.76
CA ASP A 136 20.49 -7.75 8.86
C ASP A 136 21.82 -8.45 9.20
N GLY A 137 21.99 -9.71 8.80
CA GLY A 137 23.16 -10.53 9.14
C GLY A 137 23.06 -11.18 10.52
N VAL A 138 21.91 -11.09 11.20
CA VAL A 138 21.66 -11.65 12.52
C VAL A 138 20.53 -12.69 12.46
N SER A 139 19.38 -12.31 11.93
CA SER A 139 18.20 -13.17 11.77
C SER A 139 18.23 -13.85 10.40
N PHE A 140 18.18 -15.18 10.39
CA PHE A 140 18.28 -15.96 9.15
C PHE A 140 17.07 -16.86 8.95
N ASP A 141 16.42 -16.66 7.81
CA ASP A 141 15.27 -17.44 7.39
C ASP A 141 15.66 -18.46 6.31
N PRO A 142 15.11 -19.68 6.33
CA PRO A 142 15.43 -20.68 5.34
C PRO A 142 14.77 -20.36 3.99
N TRP A 143 15.54 -20.43 2.91
CA TRP A 143 15.00 -20.49 1.55
C TRP A 143 14.67 -21.91 1.12
N GLN A 144 15.55 -22.87 1.45
CA GLN A 144 15.37 -24.26 1.04
C GLN A 144 16.20 -25.22 1.90
N PHE A 145 15.65 -26.41 2.14
CA PHE A 145 16.31 -27.48 2.85
C PHE A 145 16.72 -28.61 1.91
N TYR A 146 17.89 -29.17 2.17
CA TYR A 146 18.44 -30.29 1.43
C TYR A 146 18.75 -31.43 2.38
N ALA A 147 18.31 -32.64 2.01
CA ALA A 147 18.47 -33.84 2.82
C ALA A 147 18.99 -34.99 1.95
N ILE A 148 19.75 -35.91 2.53
CA ILE A 148 20.26 -37.08 1.77
C ILE A 148 19.18 -38.06 1.28
N SER A 149 18.00 -38.04 1.90
CA SER A 149 16.87 -38.88 1.55
C SER A 149 15.57 -38.16 1.87
N ASP A 150 14.50 -38.56 1.18
CA ASP A 150 13.15 -38.02 1.38
C ASP A 150 12.66 -38.24 2.82
N SER A 151 13.04 -39.36 3.44
CA SER A 151 12.74 -39.64 4.86
C SER A 151 13.43 -38.70 5.83
N GLU A 152 14.63 -38.19 5.52
CA GLU A 152 15.34 -37.26 6.39
C GLU A 152 14.75 -35.84 6.35
N CYS A 153 14.05 -35.46 5.28
CA CYS A 153 13.27 -34.22 5.29
C CYS A 153 12.23 -34.21 6.42
N LEU A 154 11.54 -35.34 6.62
CA LEU A 154 10.52 -35.46 7.65
C LEU A 154 11.13 -35.59 9.05
N THR A 155 12.12 -36.46 9.23
CA THR A 155 12.66 -36.73 10.57
C THR A 155 13.55 -35.61 11.11
N ARG A 156 14.25 -34.87 10.24
CA ARG A 156 15.22 -33.83 10.67
C ARG A 156 14.68 -32.42 10.56
N TYR A 157 13.89 -32.12 9.53
CA TYR A 157 13.35 -30.78 9.29
C TYR A 157 11.84 -30.69 9.47
N ASN A 158 11.16 -31.79 9.82
CA ASN A 158 9.71 -31.86 9.99
C ASN A 158 8.93 -31.36 8.76
N MET A 159 9.43 -31.65 7.56
CA MET A 159 8.80 -31.26 6.30
C MET A 159 8.58 -32.46 5.39
N THR A 160 7.48 -32.41 4.64
CA THR A 160 7.21 -33.38 3.59
C THR A 160 8.19 -33.19 2.42
N PRO A 161 8.86 -34.26 1.97
CA PRO A 161 9.83 -34.16 0.88
C PRO A 161 9.14 -33.86 -0.46
N ARG A 162 9.68 -32.90 -1.21
CA ARG A 162 9.28 -32.66 -2.60
C ARG A 162 10.00 -33.64 -3.52
N LEU A 163 9.22 -34.50 -4.16
CA LEU A 163 9.71 -35.57 -5.04
C LEU A 163 10.02 -35.01 -6.44
N GLY A 164 11.22 -35.31 -6.94
CA GLY A 164 11.66 -34.86 -8.27
C GLY A 164 12.29 -33.46 -8.26
N PRO A 165 12.30 -32.75 -9.41
CA PRO A 165 12.76 -31.38 -9.50
C PRO A 165 11.93 -30.46 -8.57
N PRO A 166 12.54 -29.45 -7.92
CA PRO A 166 11.81 -28.47 -7.11
C PRO A 166 10.61 -27.84 -7.83
N THR A 167 9.44 -27.88 -7.20
CA THR A 167 8.21 -27.20 -7.63
C THR A 167 7.55 -26.53 -6.42
N TYR A 168 6.80 -25.46 -6.66
CA TYR A 168 6.26 -24.58 -5.61
C TYR A 168 4.76 -24.38 -5.80
N GLN A 169 4.02 -24.28 -4.69
CA GLN A 169 2.58 -24.04 -4.64
C GLN A 169 2.26 -22.58 -4.30
N SER A 170 3.15 -21.89 -3.59
CA SER A 170 3.03 -20.46 -3.26
C SER A 170 4.37 -19.73 -3.38
N ASP A 171 4.33 -18.40 -3.44
CA ASP A 171 5.53 -17.55 -3.60
C ASP A 171 6.47 -17.58 -2.39
N THR A 172 5.93 -17.83 -1.20
CA THR A 172 6.67 -17.87 0.07
C THR A 172 7.01 -19.28 0.54
N GLU A 173 6.64 -20.31 -0.22
CA GLU A 173 6.84 -21.70 0.19
C GLU A 173 8.32 -22.06 0.31
N VAL A 174 8.68 -22.65 1.45
CA VAL A 174 9.99 -23.26 1.71
C VAL A 174 9.86 -24.77 1.64
N ILE A 175 10.70 -25.41 0.83
CA ILE A 175 10.62 -26.85 0.56
C ILE A 175 11.83 -27.61 1.11
N CYS A 176 11.67 -28.93 1.24
CA CYS A 176 12.78 -29.86 1.41
C CYS A 176 12.88 -30.82 0.22
N THR A 177 14.09 -31.01 -0.33
CA THR A 177 14.32 -31.95 -1.44
C THR A 177 15.58 -32.78 -1.23
N SER A 178 15.55 -34.03 -1.70
CA SER A 178 16.73 -34.90 -1.78
C SER A 178 17.36 -34.98 -3.16
N TYR A 179 16.76 -34.32 -4.16
CA TYR A 179 17.15 -34.41 -5.58
C TYR A 179 18.62 -34.03 -5.82
N TYR A 180 19.07 -32.94 -5.20
CA TYR A 180 20.45 -32.44 -5.34
C TYR A 180 21.45 -33.02 -4.32
N SER A 181 20.99 -33.81 -3.34
CA SER A 181 21.85 -34.45 -2.33
C SER A 181 22.22 -35.90 -2.68
N ARG A 182 21.91 -36.33 -3.92
CA ARG A 182 22.32 -37.64 -4.45
C ARG A 182 23.84 -37.70 -4.61
N LEU A 183 24.41 -38.89 -4.30
CA LEU A 183 25.84 -39.13 -4.27
C LEU A 183 26.53 -38.93 -5.63
N ASN A 184 25.90 -39.36 -6.72
CA ASN A 184 26.45 -39.17 -8.07
C ASN A 184 26.08 -37.77 -8.61
N PRO A 185 27.02 -37.05 -9.25
CA PRO A 185 28.43 -37.41 -9.47
C PRO A 185 29.31 -37.18 -8.23
N LEU A 186 30.41 -37.94 -8.12
CA LEU A 186 31.35 -37.87 -6.98
C LEU A 186 32.23 -36.61 -6.98
N GLU A 187 32.34 -35.93 -8.12
CA GLU A 187 33.06 -34.67 -8.31
C GLU A 187 32.27 -33.79 -9.27
N HIS A 188 32.52 -32.48 -9.24
CA HIS A 188 31.90 -31.53 -10.17
C HIS A 188 30.36 -31.53 -10.14
N GLY A 189 29.77 -32.01 -9.04
CA GLY A 189 28.33 -32.02 -8.86
C GLY A 189 27.78 -30.61 -8.72
N GLU A 190 26.74 -30.31 -9.49
CA GLU A 190 26.07 -29.02 -9.48
C GLU A 190 24.75 -29.08 -8.71
N ILE A 191 24.44 -27.97 -8.03
CA ILE A 191 23.18 -27.74 -7.35
C ILE A 191 22.59 -26.46 -7.90
N HIS A 192 21.39 -26.56 -8.45
CA HIS A 192 20.67 -25.43 -9.06
C HIS A 192 19.46 -25.13 -8.19
N THR A 193 19.38 -23.90 -7.69
CA THR A 193 18.28 -23.47 -6.82
C THR A 193 17.66 -22.22 -7.40
N SER A 194 16.49 -22.37 -8.01
CA SER A 194 15.71 -21.23 -8.51
C SER A 194 14.77 -20.73 -7.42
N LEU A 195 14.83 -19.43 -7.13
CA LEU A 195 13.94 -18.78 -6.17
C LEU A 195 12.72 -18.13 -6.83
N ILE A 196 12.78 -17.85 -8.14
CA ILE A 196 11.69 -17.22 -8.91
C ILE A 196 10.97 -18.25 -9.79
N ASN A 197 11.70 -18.95 -10.68
CA ASN A 197 11.07 -19.85 -11.65
C ASN A 197 10.31 -20.98 -10.96
N GLY A 198 9.06 -21.20 -11.39
CA GLY A 198 8.17 -22.23 -10.87
C GLY A 198 7.25 -21.79 -9.73
N ARG A 199 7.30 -20.51 -9.32
CA ARG A 199 6.37 -19.90 -8.35
C ARG A 199 5.24 -19.14 -9.08
N PRO A 200 4.01 -19.09 -8.53
CA PRO A 200 2.88 -18.41 -9.17
C PRO A 200 3.11 -16.93 -9.53
N GLY A 201 3.80 -16.16 -8.70
CA GLY A 201 4.09 -14.74 -8.91
C GLY A 201 5.33 -14.44 -9.77
N ALA A 202 5.85 -15.44 -10.49
CA ALA A 202 7.03 -15.24 -11.35
C ALA A 202 6.74 -14.33 -12.56
N ASP A 203 5.50 -14.36 -13.07
CA ASP A 203 5.07 -13.57 -14.23
C ASP A 203 4.60 -12.16 -13.84
N ASP A 204 4.09 -11.97 -12.62
CA ASP A 204 3.70 -10.66 -12.08
C ASP A 204 4.24 -10.53 -10.66
N LEU A 205 5.32 -9.74 -10.52
CA LEU A 205 6.15 -9.65 -9.31
C LEU A 205 5.33 -9.18 -8.11
N THR A 206 4.79 -10.13 -7.36
CA THR A 206 4.05 -9.87 -6.12
C THR A 206 4.96 -9.30 -5.03
N SER A 207 4.39 -8.49 -4.12
CA SER A 207 5.11 -7.99 -2.95
C SER A 207 5.69 -9.13 -2.10
N ASP A 208 4.99 -10.27 -2.05
CA ASP A 208 5.39 -11.45 -1.30
C ASP A 208 6.62 -12.13 -1.92
N LEU A 209 6.66 -12.26 -3.25
CA LEU A 209 7.81 -12.84 -3.96
C LEU A 209 9.03 -11.91 -3.89
N LEU A 210 8.84 -10.59 -4.01
CA LEU A 210 9.89 -9.59 -3.83
C LEU A 210 10.51 -9.67 -2.43
N ASN A 211 9.67 -9.72 -1.39
CA ASN A 211 10.14 -9.85 -0.01
C ASN A 211 10.82 -11.19 0.25
N PHE A 212 10.33 -12.28 -0.35
CA PHE A 212 10.92 -13.62 -0.21
C PHE A 212 12.30 -13.71 -0.87
N THR A 213 12.46 -13.12 -2.06
CA THR A 213 13.71 -13.15 -2.85
C THR A 213 14.73 -12.09 -2.45
N SER A 214 14.34 -11.11 -1.63
CA SER A 214 15.22 -10.06 -1.12
C SER A 214 16.20 -10.59 -0.08
N ALA A 215 17.49 -10.35 -0.30
CA ALA A 215 18.56 -10.71 0.64
C ALA A 215 19.79 -9.79 0.52
N ARG A 216 20.46 -9.54 1.65
CA ARG A 216 21.82 -9.00 1.69
C ARG A 216 22.83 -10.09 2.06
N TYR A 217 22.47 -10.94 3.01
CA TYR A 217 23.32 -12.04 3.46
C TYR A 217 22.72 -13.38 3.02
N ILE A 218 23.59 -14.24 2.50
CA ILE A 218 23.24 -15.61 2.11
C ILE A 218 24.12 -16.55 2.94
N ARG A 219 23.51 -17.56 3.56
CA ARG A 219 24.23 -18.53 4.38
C ARG A 219 23.98 -19.96 3.92
N LEU A 220 25.07 -20.68 3.70
CA LEU A 220 25.08 -22.12 3.45
C LEU A 220 25.44 -22.82 4.75
N ARG A 221 24.44 -23.45 5.39
CA ARG A 221 24.63 -24.17 6.65
C ARG A 221 24.75 -25.66 6.37
N LEU A 222 25.97 -26.12 6.14
CA LEU A 222 26.30 -27.52 5.89
C LEU A 222 26.22 -28.29 7.20
N GLN A 223 25.45 -29.38 7.24
CA GLN A 223 25.19 -30.13 8.47
C GLN A 223 25.61 -31.60 8.42
N ARG A 224 25.78 -32.19 7.23
CA ARG A 224 26.20 -33.59 7.07
C ARG A 224 26.91 -33.82 5.73
N ILE A 225 28.03 -34.52 5.77
CA ILE A 225 28.81 -34.92 4.59
C ILE A 225 28.20 -36.19 4.00
N ARG A 226 28.22 -36.32 2.66
CA ARG A 226 27.74 -37.52 1.98
C ARG A 226 28.80 -38.62 2.03
N THR A 227 28.46 -39.78 2.61
CA THR A 227 29.35 -40.94 2.73
C THR A 227 28.94 -42.08 1.81
N LEU A 228 29.89 -42.96 1.47
CA LEU A 228 29.59 -44.23 0.79
C LEU A 228 28.96 -45.21 1.78
N ASN A 229 27.99 -46.01 1.34
CA ASN A 229 27.28 -46.96 2.21
C ASN A 229 28.23 -47.98 2.88
N ALA A 230 29.35 -48.34 2.23
CA ALA A 230 30.36 -49.25 2.77
C ALA A 230 31.18 -48.64 3.93
N ASP A 231 31.45 -47.33 3.86
CA ASP A 231 32.23 -46.59 4.88
C ASP A 231 31.34 -46.08 6.04
N LEU A 232 30.01 -46.17 5.88
CA LEU A 232 29.05 -45.78 6.92
C LEU A 232 29.17 -46.70 8.15
N MET A 233 29.49 -47.98 7.94
CA MET A 233 29.67 -48.99 9.00
C MET A 233 30.93 -48.76 9.84
N THR A 234 31.99 -48.17 9.27
CA THR A 234 33.25 -47.86 9.97
C THR A 234 33.24 -46.50 10.66
N LEU A 235 32.35 -45.57 10.24
CA LEU A 235 32.18 -44.26 10.87
C LEU A 235 31.16 -44.27 12.02
N SER A 236 30.34 -45.31 12.14
CA SER A 236 29.35 -45.50 13.21
C SER A 236 29.91 -46.05 14.53
N ASP A 237 31.17 -46.49 14.56
CA ASP A 237 31.78 -47.00 15.79
C ASP A 237 31.96 -45.91 16.86
N ARG A 238 31.72 -46.29 18.11
CA ARG A 238 31.70 -45.37 19.28
C ARG A 238 33.10 -44.91 19.71
N ASP A 239 34.16 -45.63 19.34
CA ASP A 239 35.53 -45.28 19.73
C ASP A 239 36.28 -44.58 18.57
N PRO A 240 36.68 -43.30 18.71
CA PRO A 240 37.41 -42.55 17.68
C PRO A 240 38.78 -43.14 17.31
N ARG A 241 39.33 -44.09 18.08
CA ARG A 241 40.69 -44.62 17.90
C ARG A 241 40.78 -45.80 16.92
N ASP A 242 39.67 -46.48 16.64
CA ASP A 242 39.63 -47.67 15.76
C ASP A 242 39.25 -47.34 14.30
N ILE A 243 39.02 -46.06 13.97
CA ILE A 243 38.61 -45.66 12.61
C ILE A 243 39.86 -45.43 11.75
N ASP A 244 39.98 -46.19 10.65
CA ASP A 244 41.09 -46.06 9.70
C ASP A 244 41.21 -44.61 9.18
N PRO A 245 42.35 -43.92 9.43
CA PRO A 245 42.62 -42.58 8.93
C PRO A 245 42.49 -42.44 7.41
N ILE A 246 42.64 -43.53 6.65
CA ILE A 246 42.50 -43.55 5.18
C ILE A 246 41.04 -43.30 4.77
N VAL A 247 40.06 -43.75 5.57
CA VAL A 247 38.62 -43.55 5.30
C VAL A 247 38.22 -42.13 5.69
N THR A 248 38.64 -41.64 6.85
CA THR A 248 38.24 -40.31 7.36
C THR A 248 38.88 -39.14 6.61
N ARG A 249 40.05 -39.33 5.96
CA ARG A 249 40.69 -38.33 5.09
C ARG A 249 39.98 -38.12 3.74
N ARG A 250 39.03 -38.99 3.39
CA ARG A 250 38.29 -38.96 2.13
C ARG A 250 37.02 -38.10 2.16
N TYR A 251 36.61 -37.68 3.36
CA TYR A 251 35.35 -36.98 3.59
C TYR A 251 35.59 -35.54 4.03
N TYR A 252 35.23 -34.61 3.15
CA TYR A 252 35.30 -33.15 3.33
C TYR A 252 34.35 -32.48 2.31
N TYR A 253 34.09 -31.19 2.48
CA TYR A 253 33.40 -30.37 1.49
C TYR A 253 34.41 -29.64 0.61
N SER A 254 34.11 -29.55 -0.68
CA SER A 254 34.87 -28.74 -1.63
C SER A 254 33.93 -28.01 -2.57
N ILE A 255 34.12 -26.70 -2.74
CA ILE A 255 33.29 -25.84 -3.59
C ILE A 255 34.22 -24.99 -4.45
N LYS A 256 34.04 -25.07 -5.77
CA LYS A 256 34.82 -24.29 -6.75
C LYS A 256 34.09 -23.05 -7.27
N ASP A 257 32.76 -23.06 -7.20
CA ASP A 257 31.95 -21.95 -7.71
C ASP A 257 30.64 -21.85 -6.93
N VAL A 258 30.37 -20.65 -6.42
CA VAL A 258 29.10 -20.20 -5.88
C VAL A 258 28.68 -19.01 -6.72
N SER A 259 27.68 -19.21 -7.55
CA SER A 259 27.13 -18.17 -8.41
C SER A 259 25.76 -17.76 -7.89
N VAL A 260 25.59 -16.46 -7.62
CA VAL A 260 24.35 -15.88 -7.10
C VAL A 260 23.81 -14.96 -8.18
N GLY A 261 22.81 -15.43 -8.92
CA GLY A 261 22.13 -14.62 -9.92
C GLY A 261 21.11 -13.72 -9.23
N GLY A 262 21.27 -12.41 -9.35
CA GLY A 262 20.32 -11.46 -8.84
C GLY A 262 20.35 -10.13 -9.59
N MET A 263 19.40 -9.27 -9.27
CA MET A 263 19.26 -7.95 -9.88
C MET A 263 18.99 -6.89 -8.81
N CYS A 264 19.23 -5.64 -9.17
CA CYS A 264 18.91 -4.51 -8.31
C CYS A 264 17.39 -4.31 -8.22
N ILE A 265 16.93 -3.87 -7.06
CA ILE A 265 15.52 -3.54 -6.84
C ILE A 265 15.30 -2.12 -7.34
N CYS A 266 14.77 -1.99 -8.55
CA CYS A 266 14.44 -0.71 -9.18
C CYS A 266 12.94 -0.55 -9.49
N TYR A 267 12.09 -1.44 -8.94
CA TYR A 267 10.63 -1.44 -9.08
C TYR A 267 10.09 -1.29 -10.51
N GLY A 268 10.81 -1.76 -11.53
CA GLY A 268 10.36 -1.65 -12.93
C GLY A 268 10.64 -0.29 -13.59
N HIS A 269 11.45 0.57 -12.96
CA HIS A 269 11.75 1.93 -13.43
C HIS A 269 13.21 2.15 -13.83
N ALA A 270 14.05 1.11 -13.92
CA ALA A 270 15.43 1.26 -14.38
C ALA A 270 15.89 0.06 -15.21
N GLN A 271 16.55 0.33 -16.33
CA GLN A 271 17.10 -0.72 -17.20
C GLN A 271 18.44 -1.27 -16.71
N SER A 272 19.17 -0.50 -15.89
CA SER A 272 20.48 -0.92 -15.39
C SER A 272 20.78 -0.27 -14.04
N CYS A 273 21.67 -0.93 -13.29
CA CYS A 273 22.20 -0.43 -12.04
C CYS A 273 23.73 -0.54 -12.04
N PRO A 274 24.46 0.45 -12.58
CA PRO A 274 25.92 0.42 -12.59
C PRO A 274 26.49 0.57 -11.18
N LEU A 275 27.73 0.11 -10.99
CA LEU A 275 28.44 0.28 -9.72
C LEU A 275 28.85 1.74 -9.59
N ASP A 276 28.37 2.43 -8.57
CA ASP A 276 28.81 3.77 -8.24
C ASP A 276 30.25 3.70 -7.71
N PRO A 277 31.21 4.37 -8.38
CA PRO A 277 32.62 4.35 -7.99
C PRO A 277 32.88 4.94 -6.60
N VAL A 278 32.02 5.84 -6.11
CA VAL A 278 32.18 6.52 -4.82
C VAL A 278 31.64 5.67 -3.67
N THR A 279 30.38 5.22 -3.79
CA THR A 279 29.73 4.46 -2.72
C THR A 279 30.03 2.96 -2.78
N GLN A 280 30.61 2.46 -3.89
CA GLN A 280 30.84 1.04 -4.17
C GLN A 280 29.55 0.20 -4.11
N LYS A 281 28.40 0.83 -4.38
CA LYS A 281 27.06 0.23 -4.41
C LYS A 281 26.51 0.22 -5.82
N LEU A 282 25.67 -0.77 -6.14
CA LEU A 282 24.95 -0.82 -7.41
C LEU A 282 23.66 0.00 -7.27
N GLN A 283 23.60 1.17 -7.92
CA GLN A 283 22.49 2.14 -7.82
C GLN A 283 21.67 2.15 -9.10
N CYS A 284 20.34 2.24 -9.00
CA CYS A 284 19.45 2.24 -10.16
C CYS A 284 19.57 3.56 -10.94
N LEU A 285 19.65 3.47 -12.28
CA LEU A 285 19.46 4.64 -13.15
C LEU A 285 17.96 4.83 -13.40
N CYS A 286 17.32 5.62 -12.54
CA CYS A 286 15.88 5.78 -12.58
C CYS A 286 15.37 6.51 -13.82
N GLU A 287 14.34 5.94 -14.42
CA GLU A 287 13.55 6.49 -15.51
C GLU A 287 12.11 6.73 -15.02
N HIS A 288 11.16 6.95 -15.94
CA HIS A 288 9.73 7.09 -15.60
C HIS A 288 9.44 8.23 -14.60
N ASN A 289 10.29 9.26 -14.58
CA ASN A 289 10.24 10.39 -13.63
C ASN A 289 10.24 9.94 -12.15
N THR A 290 10.88 8.81 -11.89
CA THR A 290 11.12 8.30 -10.53
C THR A 290 12.53 8.65 -10.07
N CYS A 291 12.67 8.83 -8.77
CA CYS A 291 13.90 9.26 -8.11
C CYS A 291 14.17 8.35 -6.89
N GLY A 292 15.33 8.51 -6.26
CA GLY A 292 15.80 7.68 -5.15
C GLY A 292 16.76 6.57 -5.59
N GLU A 293 17.46 5.93 -4.63
CA GLU A 293 18.47 4.88 -4.89
C GLU A 293 17.92 3.66 -5.64
N SER A 294 16.62 3.39 -5.42
CA SER A 294 15.88 2.25 -5.97
C SER A 294 14.68 2.67 -6.82
N CYS A 295 14.57 3.95 -7.19
CA CYS A 295 13.43 4.46 -7.96
C CYS A 295 12.08 4.31 -7.23
N ASN A 296 12.12 4.48 -5.91
CA ASN A 296 11.03 4.20 -4.98
C ASN A 296 10.15 5.42 -4.66
N GLU A 297 10.40 6.57 -5.31
CA GLU A 297 9.62 7.79 -5.17
C GLU A 297 9.51 8.52 -6.51
N CYS A 298 8.54 9.43 -6.64
CA CYS A 298 8.46 10.32 -7.79
C CYS A 298 9.47 11.46 -7.65
N CYS A 299 10.01 11.94 -8.78
CA CYS A 299 10.88 13.10 -8.78
C CYS A 299 10.14 14.39 -8.36
N ARG A 300 10.89 15.38 -7.89
CA ARG A 300 10.33 16.69 -7.48
C ARG A 300 9.52 17.30 -8.63
N GLY A 301 8.28 17.69 -8.33
CA GLY A 301 7.33 18.24 -9.32
C GLY A 301 6.45 17.20 -10.01
N TYR A 302 6.66 15.90 -9.81
CA TYR A 302 5.93 14.80 -10.48
C TYR A 302 4.93 14.07 -9.57
N HIS A 303 4.30 14.80 -8.66
CA HIS A 303 3.36 14.24 -7.67
C HIS A 303 1.89 14.43 -8.06
N GLN A 304 1.56 14.37 -9.36
CA GLN A 304 0.16 14.47 -9.80
C GLN A 304 -0.65 13.21 -9.44
N GLN A 305 0.00 12.06 -9.43
CA GLN A 305 -0.55 10.75 -9.05
C GLN A 305 0.37 10.08 -8.02
N PRO A 306 -0.13 9.10 -7.24
CA PRO A 306 0.72 8.37 -6.29
C PRO A 306 1.72 7.50 -7.04
N TRP A 307 2.92 7.33 -6.48
CA TRP A 307 3.94 6.44 -7.03
C TRP A 307 3.46 4.98 -7.08
N GLN A 308 3.76 4.27 -8.17
CA GLN A 308 3.42 2.86 -8.37
C GLN A 308 4.56 2.13 -9.10
N PRO A 309 4.86 0.86 -8.74
CA PRO A 309 5.90 0.08 -9.42
C PRO A 309 5.50 -0.25 -10.86
N GLY A 310 6.46 -0.32 -11.78
CA GLY A 310 6.24 -0.74 -13.16
C GLY A 310 5.85 -2.22 -13.28
N THR A 311 4.82 -2.52 -14.05
CA THR A 311 4.37 -3.87 -14.43
C THR A 311 4.80 -4.21 -15.86
N ILE A 312 4.86 -5.49 -16.22
CA ILE A 312 5.29 -5.93 -17.57
C ILE A 312 4.52 -5.21 -18.70
N SER A 313 3.25 -4.86 -18.46
CA SER A 313 2.38 -4.14 -19.39
C SER A 313 2.43 -2.62 -19.26
N GLU A 314 2.64 -2.07 -18.06
CA GLU A 314 2.51 -0.62 -17.77
C GLU A 314 3.71 -0.10 -16.99
N GLY A 315 4.41 0.92 -17.52
CA GLY A 315 5.60 1.50 -16.87
C GLY A 315 5.32 2.37 -15.64
N ASN A 316 4.06 2.73 -15.36
CA ASN A 316 3.64 3.54 -14.20
C ASN A 316 4.51 4.78 -13.96
N THR A 317 4.60 5.63 -14.99
CA THR A 317 5.39 6.87 -14.98
C THR A 317 4.76 7.95 -14.11
N CYS A 318 5.58 8.59 -13.26
CA CYS A 318 5.14 9.72 -12.46
C CYS A 318 4.80 10.93 -13.35
N GLU A 319 3.64 11.55 -13.08
CA GLU A 319 3.07 12.64 -13.89
C GLU A 319 3.36 14.01 -13.24
N GLU A 320 3.74 14.98 -14.07
CA GLU A 320 4.07 16.35 -13.65
C GLU A 320 2.85 17.10 -13.15
N CYS A 321 3.00 17.86 -12.06
CA CYS A 321 1.95 18.71 -11.54
C CYS A 321 1.74 19.98 -12.36
N ASN A 322 0.49 20.38 -12.54
CA ASN A 322 0.19 21.65 -13.19
C ASN A 322 0.12 22.81 -12.18
N CYS A 323 1.17 23.63 -12.12
CA CYS A 323 1.23 24.80 -11.25
C CYS A 323 1.20 26.14 -12.00
N HIS A 324 0.72 26.16 -13.26
CA HIS A 324 0.65 27.36 -14.10
C HIS A 324 1.97 28.17 -14.21
N ASN A 325 3.12 27.48 -14.14
CA ASN A 325 4.47 28.06 -14.06
C ASN A 325 4.66 29.04 -12.88
N LYS A 326 3.93 28.82 -11.77
CA LYS A 326 4.05 29.60 -10.53
C LYS A 326 4.71 28.82 -9.40
N SER A 327 4.86 27.52 -9.58
CA SER A 327 5.69 26.65 -8.74
C SER A 327 6.31 25.55 -9.62
N LEU A 328 7.46 25.04 -9.18
CA LEU A 328 8.14 23.86 -9.76
C LEU A 328 8.00 22.63 -8.85
N GLU A 329 7.36 22.79 -7.69
CA GLU A 329 7.27 21.76 -6.67
C GLU A 329 5.82 21.56 -6.24
N CYS A 330 5.46 20.31 -6.04
CA CYS A 330 4.14 19.90 -5.61
C CYS A 330 4.23 18.62 -4.77
N PHE A 331 3.21 18.38 -3.95
CA PHE A 331 3.03 17.12 -3.25
C PHE A 331 1.69 16.49 -3.60
N PHE A 332 1.58 15.17 -3.47
CA PHE A 332 0.34 14.46 -3.73
C PHE A 332 -0.56 14.50 -2.50
N ASN A 333 -1.83 14.85 -2.69
CA ASN A 333 -2.86 14.82 -1.68
C ASN A 333 -4.04 13.93 -2.13
N GLN A 334 -4.29 12.86 -1.37
CA GLN A 334 -5.34 11.88 -1.69
C GLN A 334 -6.73 12.53 -1.74
N THR A 335 -7.06 13.39 -0.79
CA THR A 335 -8.37 14.08 -0.75
C THR A 335 -8.57 14.97 -1.98
N VAL A 336 -7.51 15.64 -2.45
CA VAL A 336 -7.54 16.46 -3.67
C VAL A 336 -7.75 15.58 -4.90
N SER A 337 -7.14 14.39 -4.93
CA SER A 337 -7.31 13.40 -6.00
C SER A 337 -8.73 12.85 -6.06
N ASP A 338 -9.26 12.41 -4.92
CA ASP A 338 -10.60 11.82 -4.83
C ASP A 338 -11.69 12.82 -5.23
N LEU A 339 -11.50 14.10 -4.90
CA LEU A 339 -12.39 15.20 -5.28
C LEU A 339 -12.09 15.77 -6.68
N SER A 340 -11.09 15.26 -7.39
CA SER A 340 -10.65 15.74 -8.71
C SER A 340 -10.44 17.27 -8.73
N LEU A 341 -9.78 17.79 -7.70
CA LEU A 341 -9.57 19.23 -7.54
C LEU A 341 -8.27 19.73 -8.18
N SER A 342 -7.28 18.85 -8.39
CA SER A 342 -6.05 19.21 -9.09
C SER A 342 -6.19 19.09 -10.61
N LEU A 343 -5.64 20.05 -11.33
CA LEU A 343 -5.45 20.00 -12.77
C LEU A 343 -4.15 19.26 -13.13
N ASN A 344 -4.22 18.42 -14.15
CA ASN A 344 -3.05 17.78 -14.74
C ASN A 344 -2.43 18.64 -15.86
N SER A 345 -1.33 18.19 -16.47
CA SER A 345 -0.63 18.91 -17.54
C SER A 345 -1.49 19.20 -18.78
N ASP A 346 -2.50 18.36 -19.04
CA ASP A 346 -3.44 18.50 -20.15
C ASP A 346 -4.63 19.44 -19.83
N GLY A 347 -4.68 19.99 -18.62
CA GLY A 347 -5.75 20.87 -18.16
C GLY A 347 -7.04 20.14 -17.77
N VAL A 348 -6.97 18.82 -17.55
CA VAL A 348 -8.08 18.00 -17.04
C VAL A 348 -7.99 17.91 -15.52
N ARG A 349 -9.13 18.07 -14.84
CA ARG A 349 -9.24 17.91 -13.38
C ARG A 349 -9.14 16.43 -13.02
N ARG A 350 -7.94 15.97 -12.67
CA ARG A 350 -7.62 14.58 -12.33
C ARG A 350 -6.30 14.54 -11.56
N GLY A 351 -6.22 13.72 -10.53
CA GLY A 351 -5.02 13.57 -9.71
C GLY A 351 -5.01 14.50 -8.49
N GLY A 352 -3.99 14.35 -7.66
CA GLY A 352 -3.91 14.94 -6.31
C GLY A 352 -2.78 15.95 -6.14
N GLY A 353 -2.12 16.39 -7.21
CA GLY A 353 -0.97 17.30 -7.11
C GLY A 353 -1.36 18.67 -6.53
N VAL A 354 -0.73 19.08 -5.44
CA VAL A 354 -0.90 20.39 -4.80
C VAL A 354 0.42 21.15 -4.86
N CYS A 355 0.40 22.33 -5.49
CA CYS A 355 1.58 23.17 -5.67
C CYS A 355 2.03 23.81 -4.36
N ILE A 356 3.34 23.88 -4.15
CA ILE A 356 3.98 24.49 -2.96
C ILE A 356 4.53 25.86 -3.37
N ASP A 357 4.47 26.86 -2.48
CA ASP A 357 5.06 28.20 -2.69
C ASP A 357 4.69 28.89 -4.01
N CYS A 358 3.39 29.04 -4.26
CA CYS A 358 2.86 29.76 -5.42
C CYS A 358 3.43 31.20 -5.52
N GLN A 359 4.22 31.45 -6.56
CA GLN A 359 4.85 32.74 -6.81
C GLN A 359 3.88 33.75 -7.48
N LYS A 360 4.28 35.02 -7.55
CA LYS A 360 3.51 36.10 -8.23
C LYS A 360 2.13 36.38 -7.63
N ASN A 361 2.01 36.26 -6.30
CA ASN A 361 0.79 36.51 -5.53
C ASN A 361 -0.41 35.61 -5.94
N THR A 362 -0.13 34.43 -6.47
CA THR A 362 -1.14 33.40 -6.70
C THR A 362 -1.31 32.48 -5.48
N ALA A 363 -2.40 31.75 -5.46
CA ALA A 363 -2.79 30.81 -4.41
C ALA A 363 -3.73 29.74 -5.03
N GLY A 364 -4.09 28.72 -4.25
CA GLY A 364 -4.93 27.61 -4.72
C GLY A 364 -4.12 26.34 -4.98
N ILE A 365 -4.80 25.26 -5.37
CA ILE A 365 -4.22 23.91 -5.51
C ILE A 365 -3.20 23.86 -6.63
N ASN A 366 -3.47 24.58 -7.73
CA ASN A 366 -2.67 24.66 -8.94
C ASN A 366 -2.07 26.07 -9.13
N CYS A 367 -2.05 26.92 -8.09
CA CYS A 367 -1.70 28.34 -8.17
C CYS A 367 -2.61 29.13 -9.14
N GLU A 368 -3.87 28.76 -9.23
CA GLU A 368 -4.87 29.25 -10.18
C GLU A 368 -5.63 30.49 -9.71
N THR A 369 -5.70 30.73 -8.40
CA THR A 369 -6.37 31.88 -7.79
C THR A 369 -5.37 32.95 -7.33
N CYS A 370 -5.85 34.13 -6.94
CA CYS A 370 -5.02 35.16 -6.33
C CYS A 370 -5.02 35.06 -4.80
N ARG A 371 -3.90 35.42 -4.17
CA ARG A 371 -3.78 35.51 -2.71
C ARG A 371 -4.69 36.61 -2.15
N ASP A 372 -5.10 36.45 -0.89
CA ASP A 372 -5.82 37.46 -0.11
C ASP A 372 -5.21 38.87 -0.29
N GLY A 373 -6.05 39.87 -0.60
CA GLY A 373 -5.58 41.23 -0.89
C GLY A 373 -5.18 41.46 -2.36
N TYR A 374 -5.29 40.45 -3.22
CA TYR A 374 -5.13 40.56 -4.67
C TYR A 374 -6.35 39.98 -5.39
N TYR A 375 -6.61 40.47 -6.60
CA TYR A 375 -7.67 40.00 -7.49
C TYR A 375 -7.15 39.81 -8.91
N ARG A 376 -7.82 38.96 -9.68
CA ARG A 376 -7.52 38.75 -11.09
C ARG A 376 -8.31 39.76 -11.94
N PRO A 377 -7.67 40.63 -12.73
CA PRO A 377 -8.39 41.47 -13.68
C PRO A 377 -9.09 40.63 -14.75
N ALA A 378 -10.22 41.13 -15.27
CA ALA A 378 -10.93 40.48 -16.37
C ALA A 378 -9.98 40.24 -17.56
N GLU A 379 -10.13 39.08 -18.21
CA GLU A 379 -9.35 38.64 -19.39
C GLU A 379 -7.86 38.26 -19.14
N VAL A 380 -7.40 38.20 -17.89
CA VAL A 380 -6.00 37.82 -17.57
C VAL A 380 -5.86 36.34 -17.18
N SER A 381 -5.13 35.56 -17.99
CA SER A 381 -4.88 34.13 -17.79
C SER A 381 -4.06 33.81 -16.52
N PRO A 382 -4.31 32.69 -15.82
CA PRO A 382 -3.46 32.20 -14.72
C PRO A 382 -2.00 31.94 -15.10
N PHE A 383 -1.72 31.62 -16.37
CA PHE A 383 -0.37 31.38 -16.87
C PHE A 383 0.47 32.66 -17.06
N SER A 384 -0.16 33.84 -17.06
CA SER A 384 0.53 35.14 -17.22
C SER A 384 1.63 35.34 -16.17
N ASP A 385 2.66 36.12 -16.49
CA ASP A 385 3.74 36.46 -15.55
C ASP A 385 3.29 37.36 -14.39
N SER A 386 2.19 38.09 -14.56
CA SER A 386 1.59 38.95 -13.53
C SER A 386 0.05 38.82 -13.53
N PRO A 387 -0.48 37.70 -13.02
CA PRO A 387 -1.90 37.39 -13.09
C PRO A 387 -2.75 38.13 -12.03
N CYS A 388 -2.13 38.60 -10.95
CA CYS A 388 -2.81 39.13 -9.77
C CYS A 388 -2.46 40.61 -9.53
N SER A 389 -3.49 41.44 -9.35
CA SER A 389 -3.39 42.88 -9.06
C SER A 389 -3.85 43.18 -7.63
N GLU A 390 -3.21 44.14 -6.97
CA GLU A 390 -3.48 44.49 -5.57
C GLU A 390 -4.86 45.16 -5.36
N CYS A 391 -5.56 44.78 -4.29
CA CYS A 391 -6.79 45.41 -3.83
C CYS A 391 -6.52 46.83 -3.30
N ARG A 392 -7.34 47.81 -3.71
CA ARG A 392 -7.23 49.21 -3.26
C ARG A 392 -8.45 49.64 -2.45
N CYS A 393 -8.77 48.95 -1.35
CA CYS A 393 -9.91 49.28 -0.50
C CYS A 393 -9.62 50.43 0.47
N ASP A 394 -10.56 51.36 0.65
CA ASP A 394 -10.45 52.43 1.64
C ASP A 394 -10.95 51.93 3.00
N LEU A 395 -10.04 51.80 3.98
CA LEU A 395 -10.37 51.30 5.33
C LEU A 395 -11.43 52.13 6.05
N ARG A 396 -11.65 53.39 5.67
CA ARG A 396 -12.66 54.25 6.30
C ARG A 396 -14.09 53.82 5.98
N GLY A 397 -14.31 53.24 4.79
CA GLY A 397 -15.62 52.79 4.34
C GLY A 397 -15.71 51.29 4.06
N SER A 398 -14.59 50.56 4.07
CA SER A 398 -14.56 49.10 3.87
C SER A 398 -14.42 48.33 5.17
N LYS A 399 -14.93 47.09 5.19
CA LYS A 399 -14.81 46.18 6.35
C LYS A 399 -13.42 45.53 6.46
N SER A 400 -12.70 45.44 5.34
CA SER A 400 -11.38 44.80 5.22
C SER A 400 -10.63 45.32 3.99
N LEU A 401 -9.30 45.18 3.98
CA LEU A 401 -8.44 45.42 2.81
C LEU A 401 -8.60 44.35 1.71
N VAL A 402 -9.24 43.23 2.03
CA VAL A 402 -9.48 42.12 1.10
C VAL A 402 -10.67 42.45 0.19
N CYS A 403 -10.43 42.50 -1.12
CA CYS A 403 -11.45 42.63 -2.15
C CYS A 403 -11.84 41.28 -2.75
N SER A 404 -12.97 41.22 -3.46
CA SER A 404 -13.43 39.99 -4.12
C SER A 404 -12.42 39.51 -5.17
N ARG A 405 -12.03 38.23 -5.12
CA ARG A 405 -10.89 37.68 -5.87
C ARG A 405 -11.21 37.36 -7.34
N ASP A 406 -12.42 36.86 -7.62
CA ASP A 406 -12.88 36.37 -8.92
C ASP A 406 -14.40 36.63 -9.12
N ASP A 407 -14.87 36.62 -10.38
CA ASP A 407 -16.29 36.83 -10.80
C ASP A 407 -17.25 35.68 -10.41
N THR A 408 -16.91 34.89 -9.39
CA THR A 408 -17.66 33.69 -8.98
C THR A 408 -18.90 33.97 -8.14
N GLN A 409 -19.10 35.23 -7.71
CA GLN A 409 -20.31 35.66 -7.01
C GLN A 409 -21.26 36.42 -7.96
N PRO A 410 -22.52 35.98 -8.13
CA PRO A 410 -23.48 36.68 -8.99
C PRO A 410 -23.68 38.13 -8.52
N GLY A 411 -23.33 39.11 -9.37
CA GLY A 411 -23.55 40.54 -9.11
C GLY A 411 -22.39 41.30 -8.46
N VAL A 412 -21.25 40.65 -8.19
CA VAL A 412 -20.05 41.30 -7.59
C VAL A 412 -18.87 41.19 -8.56
N SER A 413 -18.38 42.31 -9.08
CA SER A 413 -17.23 42.34 -9.99
C SER A 413 -15.90 42.06 -9.28
N ALA A 414 -14.98 41.32 -9.90
CA ALA A 414 -13.62 41.11 -9.39
C ALA A 414 -12.91 42.42 -8.99
N GLY A 415 -12.33 42.44 -7.79
CA GLY A 415 -11.70 43.62 -7.21
C GLY A 415 -12.66 44.59 -6.49
N GLN A 416 -13.92 44.20 -6.25
CA GLN A 416 -14.88 44.97 -5.45
C GLN A 416 -14.60 44.80 -3.95
N CYS A 417 -14.49 45.90 -3.23
CA CYS A 417 -14.31 45.91 -1.77
C CYS A 417 -15.66 45.73 -1.04
N VAL A 418 -15.60 45.11 0.14
CA VAL A 418 -16.77 44.93 1.00
C VAL A 418 -17.01 46.21 1.82
N CYS A 419 -18.06 46.96 1.49
CA CYS A 419 -18.35 48.24 2.13
C CYS A 419 -19.12 48.09 3.45
N GLN A 420 -18.87 49.03 4.37
CA GLN A 420 -19.65 49.22 5.58
C GLN A 420 -21.02 49.84 5.25
N GLU A 421 -21.98 49.72 6.16
CA GLU A 421 -23.30 50.31 5.99
C GLU A 421 -23.19 51.83 5.85
N GLY A 422 -23.87 52.40 4.86
CA GLY A 422 -23.76 53.82 4.52
C GLY A 422 -22.62 54.17 3.56
N PHE A 423 -21.77 53.22 3.14
CA PHE A 423 -20.68 53.42 2.17
C PHE A 423 -20.88 52.60 0.89
N ALA A 424 -20.42 53.12 -0.24
CA ALA A 424 -20.57 52.53 -1.58
C ALA A 424 -19.37 52.85 -2.47
N GLY A 425 -19.33 52.25 -3.67
CA GLY A 425 -18.23 52.38 -4.63
C GLY A 425 -17.30 51.17 -4.65
N ARG A 426 -16.44 51.07 -5.68
CA ARG A 426 -15.55 49.89 -5.84
C ARG A 426 -14.55 49.74 -4.71
N ARG A 427 -14.15 50.88 -4.13
CA ARG A 427 -13.18 50.98 -3.03
C ARG A 427 -13.84 51.38 -1.70
N CYS A 428 -15.16 51.52 -1.68
CA CYS A 428 -15.92 52.05 -0.55
C CYS A 428 -15.55 53.50 -0.16
N ASP A 429 -15.31 54.32 -1.18
CA ASP A 429 -14.77 55.67 -1.11
C ASP A 429 -15.82 56.79 -1.25
N ARG A 430 -17.11 56.45 -1.17
CA ARG A 430 -18.23 57.40 -1.21
C ARG A 430 -19.40 56.89 -0.37
N CYS A 431 -20.36 57.75 -0.04
CA CYS A 431 -21.55 57.34 0.70
C CYS A 431 -22.54 56.57 -0.17
N ALA A 432 -23.24 55.62 0.43
CA ALA A 432 -24.34 54.89 -0.16
C ALA A 432 -25.58 55.78 -0.33
N PHE A 433 -26.49 55.39 -1.21
CA PHE A 433 -27.75 56.11 -1.41
C PHE A 433 -28.52 56.22 -0.09
N GLY A 434 -28.98 57.43 0.27
CA GLY A 434 -29.59 57.71 1.58
C GLY A 434 -28.62 58.18 2.68
N PHE A 435 -27.33 58.35 2.35
CA PHE A 435 -26.28 58.81 3.27
C PHE A 435 -25.45 59.94 2.64
N ARG A 436 -24.97 60.90 3.46
CA ARG A 436 -24.21 62.08 3.02
C ARG A 436 -22.98 62.38 3.89
N ASP A 437 -22.10 63.25 3.40
CA ASP A 437 -20.91 63.74 4.13
C ASP A 437 -19.82 62.67 4.40
N PHE A 438 -19.17 62.17 3.35
CA PHE A 438 -17.99 61.29 3.47
C PHE A 438 -16.85 62.03 4.19
N PRO A 439 -16.17 61.43 5.18
CA PRO A 439 -16.12 60.01 5.52
C PRO A 439 -17.07 59.54 6.62
N GLN A 440 -17.98 60.39 7.12
CA GLN A 440 -18.89 59.99 8.21
C GLN A 440 -20.17 59.32 7.69
N CYS A 441 -20.56 59.60 6.45
CA CYS A 441 -21.71 59.00 5.77
C CYS A 441 -22.93 58.88 6.69
N VAL A 442 -23.43 60.03 7.14
CA VAL A 442 -24.59 60.11 8.03
C VAL A 442 -25.88 59.87 7.26
N ARG A 443 -26.82 59.15 7.87
CA ARG A 443 -28.12 58.84 7.27
C ARG A 443 -28.91 60.13 7.08
N CYS A 444 -29.58 60.26 5.95
CA CYS A 444 -30.45 61.39 5.68
C CYS A 444 -31.81 61.21 6.38
N ASP A 445 -32.31 62.26 7.03
CA ASP A 445 -33.47 62.19 7.92
C ASP A 445 -34.82 62.18 7.18
N CYS A 446 -34.83 62.36 5.86
CA CYS A 446 -36.07 62.43 5.08
C CYS A 446 -36.71 61.06 4.83
N ASN A 447 -37.96 60.90 5.25
CA ASN A 447 -38.72 59.68 4.98
C ASN A 447 -39.31 59.70 3.55
N LEU A 448 -38.80 58.84 2.67
CA LEU A 448 -39.27 58.72 1.28
C LEU A 448 -40.73 58.25 1.18
N SER A 449 -41.22 57.46 2.15
CA SER A 449 -42.61 56.98 2.13
C SER A 449 -43.61 58.12 2.29
N GLY A 450 -43.25 59.18 3.03
CA GLY A 450 -44.09 60.34 3.28
C GLY A 450 -43.70 61.62 2.57
N SER A 451 -42.64 61.61 1.76
CA SER A 451 -42.20 62.74 0.96
C SER A 451 -42.38 62.49 -0.54
N THR A 452 -42.37 63.56 -1.33
CA THR A 452 -42.29 63.50 -2.80
C THR A 452 -40.85 63.56 -3.32
N ASN A 453 -39.88 63.56 -2.41
CA ASN A 453 -38.46 63.65 -2.71
C ASN A 453 -37.98 62.39 -3.43
N THR A 454 -37.18 62.57 -4.48
CA THR A 454 -36.44 61.47 -5.14
C THR A 454 -35.11 61.20 -4.45
N ASP A 455 -34.51 62.23 -3.85
CA ASP A 455 -33.29 62.13 -3.03
C ASP A 455 -33.62 62.47 -1.57
N PRO A 456 -33.47 61.53 -0.62
CA PRO A 456 -33.77 61.74 0.80
C PRO A 456 -32.81 62.74 1.47
N CYS A 457 -31.72 63.14 0.82
CA CYS A 457 -30.75 64.09 1.35
C CYS A 457 -31.03 65.55 0.95
N SER A 458 -32.06 65.78 0.13
CA SER A 458 -32.60 67.10 -0.21
C SER A 458 -33.66 67.56 0.84
N PRO A 459 -33.95 68.86 0.97
CA PRO A 459 -34.98 69.36 1.89
C PRO A 459 -36.33 68.65 1.69
N CYS A 460 -36.90 68.09 2.76
CA CYS A 460 -38.09 67.25 2.69
C CYS A 460 -39.34 68.00 2.25
N THR A 461 -39.99 67.50 1.20
CA THR A 461 -41.30 67.97 0.75
C THR A 461 -42.34 66.90 1.04
N CYS A 462 -43.18 67.10 2.05
CA CYS A 462 -44.12 66.08 2.50
C CYS A 462 -45.32 65.92 1.56
N LYS A 463 -45.79 64.68 1.41
CA LYS A 463 -47.03 64.33 0.74
C LYS A 463 -48.22 64.95 1.47
N VAL A 464 -49.34 65.12 0.76
CA VAL A 464 -50.46 65.96 1.18
C VAL A 464 -51.01 65.63 2.59
N ASN A 465 -51.10 64.36 2.97
CA ASN A 465 -51.64 63.92 4.26
C ASN A 465 -50.55 63.60 5.32
N VAL A 466 -49.31 64.04 5.08
CA VAL A 466 -48.13 63.79 5.92
C VAL A 466 -47.58 65.14 6.44
N MET A 467 -46.98 65.13 7.61
CA MET A 467 -46.39 66.26 8.31
C MET A 467 -45.12 65.84 9.08
N GLY A 468 -44.46 66.79 9.73
CA GLY A 468 -43.16 66.60 10.39
C GLY A 468 -42.01 67.07 9.50
N ASP A 469 -40.91 67.52 10.11
CA ASP A 469 -39.74 68.05 9.39
C ASP A 469 -39.07 66.98 8.50
N ASN A 470 -39.31 65.70 8.83
CA ASN A 470 -38.79 64.53 8.14
C ASN A 470 -39.86 63.78 7.32
N CYS A 471 -41.09 64.31 7.23
CA CYS A 471 -42.23 63.69 6.55
C CYS A 471 -42.53 62.25 7.00
N ASP A 472 -42.44 62.00 8.30
CA ASP A 472 -42.59 60.70 8.95
C ASP A 472 -43.91 60.57 9.73
N LEU A 473 -44.67 61.65 9.89
CA LEU A 473 -45.90 61.68 10.70
C LEU A 473 -47.13 61.91 9.84
N CYS A 474 -48.21 61.16 10.05
CA CYS A 474 -49.50 61.47 9.42
C CYS A 474 -50.12 62.74 10.03
N LYS A 475 -50.80 63.55 9.21
CA LYS A 475 -51.62 64.65 9.74
C LYS A 475 -52.75 64.09 10.62
N PRO A 476 -53.26 64.87 11.61
CA PRO A 476 -54.40 64.45 12.43
C PRO A 476 -55.59 64.04 11.56
N GLY A 477 -56.22 62.91 11.89
CA GLY A 477 -57.31 62.32 11.09
C GLY A 477 -56.85 61.42 9.94
N PHE A 478 -55.55 61.14 9.82
CA PHE A 478 -54.98 60.21 8.84
C PHE A 478 -54.05 59.20 9.52
N TYR A 479 -53.96 57.98 8.98
CA TYR A 479 -53.13 56.89 9.50
C TYR A 479 -52.50 56.07 8.36
N ASN A 480 -51.63 55.11 8.68
CA ASN A 480 -51.02 54.17 7.74
C ASN A 480 -50.20 54.85 6.60
N LEU A 481 -49.06 55.46 6.96
CA LEU A 481 -48.09 56.02 6.03
C LEU A 481 -47.50 54.93 5.12
N GLN A 482 -47.75 55.00 3.80
CA GLN A 482 -47.22 54.04 2.83
C GLN A 482 -46.59 54.73 1.61
N GLU A 483 -45.48 54.19 1.10
CA GLU A 483 -44.75 54.75 -0.04
C GLU A 483 -45.58 54.78 -1.33
N ASN A 484 -46.36 53.72 -1.56
CA ASN A 484 -47.26 53.56 -2.69
C ASN A 484 -48.56 54.40 -2.57
N ASN A 485 -48.82 55.01 -1.42
CA ASN A 485 -49.94 55.93 -1.26
C ASN A 485 -49.53 57.31 -1.80
N PRO A 486 -50.17 57.83 -2.88
CA PRO A 486 -49.83 59.14 -3.45
C PRO A 486 -50.12 60.30 -2.49
N LEU A 487 -50.99 60.10 -1.50
CA LEU A 487 -51.29 61.07 -0.45
C LEU A 487 -50.45 60.85 0.83
N GLY A 488 -49.69 59.74 0.89
CA GLY A 488 -48.87 59.32 2.01
C GLY A 488 -49.66 58.56 3.08
N CYS A 489 -50.61 59.24 3.74
CA CYS A 489 -51.48 58.63 4.76
C CYS A 489 -52.94 58.55 4.29
N THR A 490 -53.63 57.51 4.76
CA THR A 490 -55.04 57.22 4.47
C THR A 490 -55.94 57.89 5.50
N ASP A 491 -57.14 58.33 5.10
CA ASP A 491 -58.11 58.96 5.99
C ASP A 491 -58.65 57.99 7.05
N CYS A 492 -58.85 58.53 8.24
CA CYS A 492 -59.40 57.80 9.37
C CYS A 492 -60.91 57.61 9.21
N PHE A 493 -61.37 56.37 9.07
CA PHE A 493 -62.79 56.05 8.98
C PHE A 493 -63.25 55.13 10.12
N CYS A 494 -63.80 55.72 11.19
CA CYS A 494 -64.35 54.98 12.35
C CYS A 494 -65.88 55.10 12.47
N PHE A 495 -66.62 55.00 11.35
CA PHE A 495 -68.10 54.97 11.33
C PHE A 495 -68.80 56.09 12.16
N GLY A 496 -68.18 57.27 12.28
CA GLY A 496 -68.71 58.41 13.03
C GLY A 496 -68.51 58.34 14.56
N VAL A 497 -67.75 57.37 15.07
CA VAL A 497 -67.47 57.20 16.51
C VAL A 497 -66.26 58.03 16.95
N SER A 498 -65.26 58.21 16.08
CA SER A 498 -64.10 59.07 16.31
C SER A 498 -63.45 59.47 14.98
N ASP A 499 -62.81 60.63 14.94
CA ASP A 499 -61.90 61.11 13.89
C ASP A 499 -60.42 60.92 14.26
N VAL A 500 -60.16 60.29 15.41
CA VAL A 500 -58.81 59.99 15.92
C VAL A 500 -58.57 58.49 15.82
N CYS A 501 -57.68 58.09 14.90
CA CYS A 501 -57.16 56.72 14.85
C CYS A 501 -55.65 56.72 14.70
N GLU A 502 -55.05 55.67 15.25
CA GLU A 502 -53.63 55.38 15.15
C GLU A 502 -53.48 54.01 14.46
N SER A 503 -52.42 53.84 13.67
CA SER A 503 -52.11 52.54 13.07
C SER A 503 -51.90 51.49 14.16
N SER A 504 -52.64 50.38 14.11
CA SER A 504 -52.37 49.25 15.01
C SER A 504 -51.10 48.51 14.58
N ALA A 505 -50.15 48.33 15.50
CA ALA A 505 -48.99 47.48 15.26
C ALA A 505 -49.41 46.00 15.34
N TRP A 506 -49.88 45.42 14.23
CA TRP A 506 -49.94 43.97 14.11
C TRP A 506 -48.53 43.44 13.83
N SER A 507 -47.88 42.94 14.88
CA SER A 507 -46.71 42.08 14.71
C SER A 507 -47.18 40.70 14.26
N THR A 508 -47.01 40.35 12.99
CA THR A 508 -46.87 38.95 12.61
C THR A 508 -45.55 38.45 13.13
N VAL A 509 -45.56 37.92 14.36
CA VAL A 509 -44.46 37.09 14.83
C VAL A 509 -44.57 35.77 14.07
N GLN A 510 -43.57 35.50 13.22
CA GLN A 510 -43.30 34.13 12.84
C GLN A 510 -42.87 33.42 14.13
N VAL A 511 -43.78 32.67 14.75
CA VAL A 511 -43.42 31.83 15.89
C VAL A 511 -42.60 30.67 15.33
N THR A 512 -41.29 30.86 15.24
CA THR A 512 -40.36 29.75 15.28
C THR A 512 -40.47 29.17 16.68
N HIS A 513 -41.28 28.14 16.85
CA HIS A 513 -41.13 27.24 17.99
C HIS A 513 -39.79 26.50 17.81
N THR A 514 -38.70 27.12 18.23
CA THR A 514 -37.58 26.37 18.80
C THR A 514 -37.91 26.20 20.27
N CYS A 515 -38.62 25.13 20.61
CA CYS A 515 -38.53 24.62 21.98
C CYS A 515 -37.14 24.02 22.15
N ILE A 516 -36.14 24.87 22.38
CA ILE A 516 -34.88 24.48 22.98
C ILE A 516 -34.84 25.21 24.33
N GLN A 517 -34.99 24.44 25.41
CA GLN A 517 -34.58 24.94 26.72
C GLN A 517 -33.04 25.05 26.68
N VAL A 518 -32.51 26.27 26.71
CA VAL A 518 -31.06 26.51 26.83
C VAL A 518 -30.71 26.62 28.30
N CYS A 519 -29.62 25.99 28.73
CA CYS A 519 -29.11 26.14 30.10
C CYS A 519 -28.65 27.59 30.32
N SER A 520 -28.75 28.10 31.55
CA SER A 520 -28.25 29.45 31.87
C SER A 520 -26.73 29.57 31.57
N PRO A 521 -26.20 30.77 31.28
CA PRO A 521 -24.76 30.97 31.07
C PRO A 521 -23.94 30.36 32.21
N GLY A 522 -22.87 29.62 31.87
CA GLY A 522 -22.07 28.85 32.82
C GLY A 522 -22.56 27.42 33.09
N PHE A 523 -23.60 26.93 32.39
CA PHE A 523 -24.09 25.56 32.50
C PHE A 523 -24.23 24.89 31.13
N TYR A 524 -23.90 23.59 31.04
CA TYR A 524 -24.03 22.78 29.83
C TYR A 524 -25.02 21.63 29.99
N ARG A 525 -25.44 21.05 28.85
CA ARG A 525 -26.52 20.03 28.77
C ARG A 525 -25.93 18.66 28.45
N VAL A 526 -26.12 17.68 29.34
CA VAL A 526 -25.56 16.33 29.23
C VAL A 526 -26.30 15.49 28.16
N ASP A 527 -25.56 14.73 27.34
CA ASP A 527 -26.00 13.71 26.35
C ASP A 527 -26.85 14.19 25.16
N GLY A 528 -26.96 15.49 24.89
CA GLY A 528 -27.62 16.01 23.67
C GLY A 528 -29.11 15.64 23.51
N VAL A 529 -29.75 15.13 24.56
CA VAL A 529 -31.16 14.68 24.51
C VAL A 529 -32.09 15.89 24.48
N MET A 530 -32.80 16.05 23.37
CA MET A 530 -33.63 17.23 23.07
C MET A 530 -34.88 17.37 23.98
N PHE A 531 -35.23 16.37 24.80
CA PHE A 531 -36.33 16.40 25.76
C PHE A 531 -35.92 15.85 27.14
N GLY A 532 -35.95 16.69 28.19
CA GLY A 532 -35.81 16.26 29.60
C GLY A 532 -34.40 16.24 30.20
N GLY A 533 -33.38 16.77 29.53
CA GLY A 533 -31.99 16.76 30.04
C GLY A 533 -31.72 17.78 31.17
N ASN A 534 -30.85 17.39 32.12
CA ASN A 534 -30.38 18.20 33.24
C ASN A 534 -29.23 19.16 32.80
N CYS A 535 -29.16 20.36 33.38
CA CYS A 535 -28.08 21.33 33.16
C CYS A 535 -27.05 21.26 34.30
N MET A 536 -25.76 21.11 33.99
CA MET A 536 -24.66 21.05 34.98
C MET A 536 -23.70 22.22 34.79
N LEU A 537 -23.05 22.67 35.88
CA LEU A 537 -22.15 23.83 35.90
C LEU A 537 -20.86 23.54 35.11
N CYS A 538 -20.34 24.54 34.40
CA CYS A 538 -19.02 24.53 33.78
C CYS A 538 -17.93 24.77 34.84
N GLU A 539 -17.04 23.80 35.06
CA GLU A 539 -15.91 23.92 35.99
C GLU A 539 -14.64 24.33 35.24
N CYS A 540 -14.45 25.65 35.06
CA CYS A 540 -13.35 26.23 34.25
C CYS A 540 -12.30 26.99 35.05
N ASN A 541 -12.20 26.74 36.37
CA ASN A 541 -11.26 27.38 37.30
C ASN A 541 -11.20 28.92 37.15
N ASP A 542 -12.34 29.59 36.92
CA ASP A 542 -12.47 31.04 36.69
C ASP A 542 -11.66 31.61 35.49
N HIS A 543 -11.15 30.74 34.62
CA HIS A 543 -10.44 31.12 33.40
C HIS A 543 -11.33 31.13 32.14
N ALA A 544 -12.55 30.58 32.21
CA ALA A 544 -13.57 30.69 31.15
C ALA A 544 -14.98 30.65 31.75
N THR A 545 -15.95 31.27 31.08
CA THR A 545 -17.35 31.33 31.54
C THR A 545 -18.31 30.43 30.77
N GLU A 546 -17.83 29.78 29.71
CA GLU A 546 -18.63 28.95 28.80
C GLU A 546 -17.94 27.61 28.56
N CYS A 547 -18.71 26.53 28.45
CA CYS A 547 -18.23 25.18 28.14
C CYS A 547 -19.16 24.47 27.14
N ASP A 548 -18.63 23.48 26.44
CA ASP A 548 -19.34 22.74 25.40
C ASP A 548 -20.34 21.71 25.96
N ALA A 549 -20.97 20.91 25.09
CA ALA A 549 -21.95 19.89 25.49
C ALA A 549 -21.36 18.73 26.32
N ASN A 550 -20.04 18.61 26.41
CA ASN A 550 -19.34 17.62 27.21
C ASN A 550 -18.81 18.19 28.53
N GLY A 551 -18.89 19.51 28.72
CA GLY A 551 -18.38 20.22 29.90
C GLY A 551 -16.96 20.78 29.72
N GLU A 552 -16.44 20.79 28.48
CA GLU A 552 -15.10 21.33 28.18
C GLU A 552 -15.15 22.84 27.93
N CYS A 553 -14.30 23.57 28.63
CA CYS A 553 -14.26 25.02 28.66
C CYS A 553 -13.84 25.62 27.32
N VAL A 554 -14.60 26.59 26.83
CA VAL A 554 -14.39 27.26 25.56
C VAL A 554 -13.81 28.65 25.81
N GLY A 555 -12.62 28.91 25.27
CA GLY A 555 -11.99 30.24 25.32
C GLY A 555 -11.28 30.56 26.64
N CYS A 556 -10.39 29.67 27.11
CA CYS A 556 -9.55 29.89 28.29
C CYS A 556 -8.76 31.21 28.23
N THR A 557 -8.81 31.99 29.31
CA THR A 557 -8.12 33.27 29.51
C THR A 557 -6.95 33.14 30.50
N HIS A 558 -6.16 34.19 30.72
CA HIS A 558 -4.97 34.15 31.61
C HIS A 558 -3.85 33.18 31.19
N ASN A 559 -3.69 32.94 29.88
CA ASN A 559 -2.69 32.02 29.30
C ASN A 559 -2.83 30.58 29.81
N THR A 560 -4.06 30.13 30.05
CA THR A 560 -4.40 28.74 30.39
C THR A 560 -5.03 27.99 29.20
N THR A 561 -5.00 26.67 29.26
CA THR A 561 -5.45 25.71 28.24
C THR A 561 -5.85 24.40 28.92
N GLY A 562 -6.38 23.44 28.17
CA GLY A 562 -6.95 22.20 28.69
C GLY A 562 -8.47 22.25 28.86
N PRO A 563 -9.12 21.08 29.04
CA PRO A 563 -10.58 20.96 29.05
C PRO A 563 -11.25 21.73 30.20
N HIS A 564 -10.51 22.05 31.27
CA HIS A 564 -10.99 22.84 32.40
C HIS A 564 -10.18 24.13 32.62
N CYS A 565 -9.43 24.57 31.60
CA CYS A 565 -8.48 25.67 31.70
C CYS A 565 -7.47 25.49 32.86
N ASP A 566 -7.08 24.25 33.14
CA ASP A 566 -6.30 23.77 34.29
C ASP A 566 -4.79 23.64 33.99
N LYS A 567 -4.36 24.03 32.79
CA LYS A 567 -2.96 23.94 32.35
C LYS A 567 -2.50 25.26 31.78
N CYS A 568 -1.21 25.60 31.89
CA CYS A 568 -0.67 26.76 31.18
C CYS A 568 -0.50 26.47 29.68
N VAL A 569 -0.76 27.49 28.85
CA VAL A 569 -0.46 27.47 27.40
C VAL A 569 1.04 27.22 27.19
N PRO A 570 1.46 26.49 26.14
CA PRO A 570 2.88 26.27 25.84
C PRO A 570 3.69 27.59 25.85
N GLY A 571 4.81 27.61 26.59
CA GLY A 571 5.65 28.80 26.81
C GLY A 571 5.43 29.51 28.15
N PHE A 572 4.45 29.07 28.94
CA PHE A 572 4.16 29.55 30.28
C PHE A 572 4.23 28.41 31.31
N TYR A 573 4.68 28.72 32.53
CA TYR A 573 4.77 27.81 33.67
C TYR A 573 4.10 28.41 34.92
N GLY A 574 3.58 27.55 35.80
CA GLY A 574 2.89 27.94 37.03
C GLY A 574 1.73 27.01 37.36
N ASP A 575 0.82 27.45 38.22
CA ASP A 575 -0.33 26.67 38.69
C ASP A 575 -1.64 27.34 38.23
N ALA A 576 -2.30 26.73 37.24
CA ALA A 576 -3.50 27.23 36.57
C ALA A 576 -4.82 26.88 37.28
N THR A 577 -4.76 26.38 38.52
CA THR A 577 -5.95 25.94 39.27
C THR A 577 -6.45 26.95 40.31
N GLU A 578 -5.71 28.04 40.52
CA GLU A 578 -6.03 29.05 41.55
C GLU A 578 -7.00 30.14 41.06
N GLY A 579 -7.22 30.25 39.73
CA GLY A 579 -8.22 31.13 39.12
C GLY A 579 -7.83 32.60 39.03
N THR A 580 -6.52 32.91 39.03
CA THR A 580 -6.01 34.28 38.99
C THR A 580 -5.29 34.62 37.69
N ALA A 581 -5.21 35.91 37.36
CA ALA A 581 -4.57 36.37 36.12
C ALA A 581 -3.04 36.12 36.05
N HIS A 582 -2.39 35.68 37.13
CA HIS A 582 -0.92 35.53 37.23
C HIS A 582 -0.45 34.09 37.43
N ASP A 583 -1.37 33.15 37.25
CA ASP A 583 -1.20 31.72 37.47
C ASP A 583 -0.18 31.10 36.50
N CYS A 584 -0.12 31.62 35.27
CA CYS A 584 0.81 31.20 34.22
C CYS A 584 1.79 32.32 33.85
N ARG A 585 3.10 32.10 34.08
CA ARG A 585 4.19 33.07 33.84
C ARG A 585 5.12 32.61 32.72
N LEU A 586 5.72 33.54 31.98
CA LEU A 586 6.60 33.22 30.84
C LEU A 586 7.89 32.51 31.24
N CYS A 587 8.28 31.50 30.45
CA CYS A 587 9.52 30.74 30.60
C CYS A 587 10.80 31.56 30.26
N PRO A 588 11.79 31.68 31.19
CA PRO A 588 13.13 32.19 30.90
C PRO A 588 14.07 31.08 30.39
N CYS A 589 14.41 31.09 29.09
CA CYS A 589 15.22 30.05 28.44
C CYS A 589 16.12 30.59 27.32
N PRO A 590 17.34 31.13 27.58
CA PRO A 590 18.00 31.44 28.86
C PRO A 590 17.65 32.82 29.45
N LEU A 591 17.04 33.72 28.68
CA LEU A 591 16.60 35.04 29.13
C LEU A 591 15.10 35.23 28.88
N THR A 592 14.48 36.23 29.49
CA THR A 592 13.06 36.59 29.27
C THR A 592 12.83 37.47 28.05
N ASP A 593 13.91 37.96 27.41
CA ASP A 593 13.85 38.79 26.21
C ASP A 593 13.53 37.95 24.97
N LEU A 594 12.65 38.45 24.09
CA LEU A 594 12.22 37.75 22.86
C LEU A 594 13.40 37.29 21.98
N SER A 595 14.52 38.00 22.04
CA SER A 595 15.72 37.79 21.22
C SER A 595 16.58 36.59 21.65
N ASN A 596 16.37 36.08 22.87
CA ASN A 596 17.18 35.04 23.50
C ASN A 596 16.30 33.94 24.12
N ARG A 597 15.21 33.59 23.42
CA ARG A 597 14.34 32.46 23.78
C ARG A 597 14.60 31.30 22.84
N PHE A 598 15.33 30.32 23.36
CA PHE A 598 15.75 29.14 22.62
C PHE A 598 15.06 27.86 23.13
N SER A 599 13.93 27.94 23.84
CA SER A 599 13.06 26.80 24.16
C SER A 599 11.59 27.24 24.17
N PRO A 600 10.65 26.48 23.57
CA PRO A 600 9.23 26.79 23.58
C PRO A 600 8.53 26.40 24.89
N THR A 601 9.14 25.53 25.71
CA THR A 601 8.57 25.03 26.97
C THR A 601 9.61 25.02 28.11
N CYS A 602 9.12 25.04 29.35
CA CYS A 602 9.94 24.90 30.54
C CYS A 602 9.14 24.25 31.68
N VAL A 603 9.84 23.54 32.56
CA VAL A 603 9.28 22.85 33.73
C VAL A 603 10.00 23.29 35.00
N LEU A 604 9.31 23.22 36.14
CA LEU A 604 9.96 23.42 37.44
C LEU A 604 10.61 22.10 37.86
N ASP A 605 11.91 22.14 38.17
CA ASP A 605 12.61 21.01 38.74
C ASP A 605 12.23 20.79 40.23
N ALA A 606 12.70 19.68 40.81
CA ALA A 606 12.43 19.32 42.21
C ALA A 606 12.94 20.35 43.24
N SER A 607 13.75 21.32 42.82
CA SER A 607 14.25 22.42 43.65
C SER A 607 13.49 23.74 43.47
N GLY A 608 12.49 23.76 42.59
CA GLY A 608 11.71 24.96 42.26
C GLY A 608 12.40 25.90 41.25
N GLN A 609 13.43 25.42 40.54
CA GLN A 609 14.14 26.18 39.52
C GLN A 609 13.64 25.80 38.11
N VAL A 610 13.58 26.79 37.20
CA VAL A 610 13.07 26.58 35.85
C VAL A 610 14.11 25.84 34.99
N SER A 611 13.71 24.72 34.42
CA SER A 611 14.49 23.90 33.49
C SER A 611 13.78 23.84 32.13
N CYS A 612 14.51 24.14 31.07
CA CYS A 612 14.00 24.13 29.70
C CYS A 612 14.14 22.71 29.14
N ASP A 613 13.03 22.12 28.71
CA ASP A 613 12.95 20.72 28.27
C ASP A 613 13.05 20.56 26.74
N GLN A 614 12.98 21.65 25.98
CA GLN A 614 13.01 21.64 24.51
C GLN A 614 13.92 22.73 23.91
N CYS A 615 15.24 22.67 24.15
CA CYS A 615 16.16 23.60 23.50
C CYS A 615 16.12 23.49 21.96
N GLN A 616 16.08 24.64 21.29
CA GLN A 616 16.15 24.79 19.83
C GLN A 616 17.45 24.19 19.29
N ASP A 617 17.41 23.77 18.03
CA ASP A 617 18.56 23.18 17.35
C ASP A 617 19.79 24.10 17.40
N GLY A 618 20.89 23.54 17.89
CA GLY A 618 22.15 24.28 18.09
C GLY A 618 22.37 24.80 19.50
N TYR A 619 21.41 24.66 20.42
CA TYR A 619 21.50 25.08 21.81
C TYR A 619 21.39 23.87 22.77
N THR A 620 22.07 23.93 23.91
CA THR A 620 22.06 22.88 24.94
C THR A 620 22.29 23.50 26.33
N GLY A 621 22.12 22.72 27.40
CA GLY A 621 22.14 23.21 28.80
C GLY A 621 20.76 23.26 29.44
N ASN A 622 20.69 23.42 30.77
CA ASN A 622 19.41 23.36 31.52
C ASN A 622 18.48 24.54 31.20
N THR A 623 19.06 25.64 30.71
CA THR A 623 18.37 26.85 30.28
C THR A 623 18.66 27.19 28.81
N CYS A 624 19.21 26.24 28.04
CA CYS A 624 19.70 26.47 26.68
C CYS A 624 20.83 27.50 26.60
N GLU A 625 21.71 27.53 27.61
CA GLU A 625 22.74 28.54 27.81
C GLU A 625 24.03 28.35 27.00
N ARG A 626 24.21 27.23 26.30
CA ARG A 626 25.45 26.88 25.59
C ARG A 626 25.15 26.34 24.19
N CYS A 627 26.11 26.42 23.28
CA CYS A 627 25.96 25.85 21.94
C CYS A 627 26.15 24.33 21.93
N ALA A 628 25.31 23.64 21.17
CA ALA A 628 25.45 22.22 20.92
C ALA A 628 26.66 21.93 20.01
N SER A 629 27.18 20.71 20.06
CA SER A 629 28.29 20.28 19.21
C SER A 629 27.99 20.55 17.72
N GLY A 630 28.94 21.17 17.00
CA GLY A 630 28.75 21.60 15.61
C GLY A 630 28.28 23.04 15.43
N PHE A 631 28.05 23.75 16.54
CA PHE A 631 27.70 25.17 16.58
C PHE A 631 28.66 25.92 17.50
N TYR A 632 28.89 27.20 17.19
CA TYR A 632 29.73 28.09 17.98
C TYR A 632 29.02 29.43 18.26
N GLY A 633 29.27 30.03 19.41
CA GLY A 633 28.63 31.30 19.82
C GLY A 633 28.40 31.40 21.33
N ASN A 634 27.64 32.42 21.76
CA ASN A 634 27.31 32.64 23.17
C ASN A 634 25.83 33.06 23.36
N PRO A 635 24.94 32.12 23.74
CA PRO A 635 23.49 32.36 23.94
C PRO A 635 23.12 33.24 25.15
N GLN A 636 24.06 33.47 26.08
CA GLN A 636 23.78 34.18 27.34
C GLN A 636 23.87 35.71 27.22
N VAL A 637 24.23 36.23 26.04
CA VAL A 637 24.31 37.67 25.76
C VAL A 637 23.11 38.08 24.92
N VAL A 638 22.47 39.21 25.23
CA VAL A 638 21.32 39.73 24.46
C VAL A 638 21.70 39.86 22.98
N GLY A 639 20.99 39.15 22.10
CA GLY A 639 21.26 39.06 20.65
C GLY A 639 22.31 38.01 20.23
N GLY A 640 22.89 37.27 21.18
CA GLY A 640 23.83 36.19 20.92
C GLY A 640 23.12 34.89 20.52
N THR A 641 23.58 34.26 19.44
CA THR A 641 23.03 33.02 18.88
C THR A 641 24.11 31.99 18.65
N CYS A 642 23.71 30.72 18.52
CA CYS A 642 24.60 29.64 18.10
C CYS A 642 24.60 29.53 16.57
N ILE A 643 25.77 29.67 15.97
CA ILE A 643 25.98 29.64 14.52
C ILE A 643 26.65 28.32 14.16
N ARG A 644 26.20 27.68 13.08
CA ARG A 644 26.78 26.41 12.63
C ARG A 644 28.21 26.61 12.13
N CYS A 645 29.13 25.71 12.49
CA CYS A 645 30.51 25.75 11.99
C CYS A 645 30.58 25.52 10.48
N GLN A 646 31.46 26.24 9.79
CA GLN A 646 31.57 26.24 8.32
C GLN A 646 32.83 25.53 7.83
N CYS A 647 32.88 24.21 7.93
CA CYS A 647 34.05 23.41 7.54
C CYS A 647 34.05 22.94 6.09
N ASN A 648 33.43 23.72 5.19
CA ASN A 648 33.22 23.39 3.76
C ASN A 648 32.66 21.98 3.50
N GLY A 649 31.99 21.37 4.49
CA GLY A 649 31.49 19.99 4.43
C GLY A 649 32.59 18.92 4.27
N ASN A 650 33.82 19.22 4.70
CA ASN A 650 34.96 18.31 4.67
C ASN A 650 35.31 17.80 6.09
N VAL A 651 34.30 17.65 6.96
CA VAL A 651 34.43 17.09 8.31
C VAL A 651 33.26 16.15 8.56
N ASN A 652 33.40 15.19 9.48
CA ASN A 652 32.28 14.33 9.86
C ASN A 652 31.36 15.10 10.83
N VAL A 653 30.21 15.54 10.34
CA VAL A 653 29.21 16.27 11.15
C VAL A 653 28.65 15.41 12.29
N SER A 654 28.72 14.09 12.17
CA SER A 654 28.24 13.13 13.17
C SER A 654 29.25 12.88 14.31
N GLU A 655 30.51 13.30 14.16
CA GLU A 655 31.50 13.21 15.24
C GLU A 655 31.36 14.42 16.19
N PRO A 656 31.18 14.19 17.51
CA PRO A 656 31.16 15.25 18.50
C PRO A 656 32.49 16.03 18.50
N GLY A 657 32.42 17.37 18.46
CA GLY A 657 33.62 18.23 18.52
C GLY A 657 34.38 18.43 17.19
N HIS A 658 33.75 18.21 16.03
CA HIS A 658 34.37 18.44 14.71
C HIS A 658 34.77 19.90 14.43
N CYS A 659 34.24 20.84 15.23
CA CYS A 659 34.69 22.21 15.29
C CYS A 659 34.69 22.71 16.75
N ASP A 660 35.47 23.74 17.02
CA ASP A 660 35.50 24.40 18.32
C ASP A 660 34.19 25.19 18.58
N THR A 661 33.56 24.93 19.73
CA THR A 661 32.25 25.51 20.11
C THR A 661 32.28 27.01 20.47
N VAL A 662 33.45 27.64 20.46
CA VAL A 662 33.63 29.06 20.74
C VAL A 662 34.23 29.78 19.52
N THR A 663 35.24 29.20 18.86
CA THR A 663 35.96 29.83 17.75
C THR A 663 35.47 29.42 16.36
N GLY A 664 34.79 28.26 16.23
CA GLY A 664 34.28 27.74 14.96
C GLY A 664 35.32 27.07 14.05
N GLU A 665 36.58 26.91 14.50
CA GLU A 665 37.66 26.29 13.72
C GLU A 665 37.47 24.77 13.60
N CYS A 666 37.78 24.22 12.42
CA CYS A 666 37.51 22.82 12.05
C CYS A 666 38.69 21.92 12.43
N LEU A 667 38.45 20.96 13.33
CA LEU A 667 39.54 20.19 13.95
C LEU A 667 39.85 18.87 13.22
N HIS A 668 38.96 18.38 12.35
CA HIS A 668 39.04 17.03 11.75
C HIS A 668 38.72 16.99 10.25
N CYS A 669 39.61 17.50 9.39
CA CYS A 669 39.44 17.55 7.93
C CYS A 669 39.56 16.17 7.23
N LEU A 670 38.55 15.84 6.42
CA LEU A 670 38.35 14.59 5.68
C LEU A 670 38.54 14.80 4.17
N GLY A 671 38.68 13.70 3.42
CA GLY A 671 38.77 13.75 1.96
C GLY A 671 40.11 14.27 1.44
N ASN A 672 41.21 13.93 2.10
CA ASN A 672 42.55 14.42 1.75
C ASN A 672 42.63 15.94 1.68
N THR A 673 41.86 16.64 2.51
CA THR A 673 41.90 18.10 2.65
C THR A 673 42.67 18.52 3.92
N ALA A 674 42.99 19.81 3.98
CA ALA A 674 43.69 20.50 5.06
C ALA A 674 43.30 22.00 5.05
N GLY A 675 43.56 22.73 6.14
CA GLY A 675 43.19 24.15 6.30
C GLY A 675 42.26 24.39 7.49
N SER A 676 42.09 25.66 7.91
CA SER A 676 41.28 26.04 9.09
C SER A 676 39.78 25.78 8.93
N HIS A 677 39.33 25.69 7.68
CA HIS A 677 37.99 25.36 7.22
C HIS A 677 38.04 24.19 6.22
N CYS A 678 39.13 23.41 6.22
CA CYS A 678 39.37 22.29 5.31
C CYS A 678 39.34 22.64 3.82
N GLU A 679 39.98 23.75 3.44
CA GLU A 679 39.87 24.43 2.14
C GLU A 679 40.96 24.10 1.09
N VAL A 680 41.97 23.27 1.39
CA VAL A 680 43.03 22.89 0.43
C VAL A 680 43.32 21.39 0.41
N CYS A 681 43.80 20.83 -0.71
CA CYS A 681 44.21 19.43 -0.77
C CYS A 681 45.54 19.19 -0.02
N ARG A 682 45.66 18.02 0.61
CA ARG A 682 46.83 17.56 1.34
C ARG A 682 47.98 17.23 0.37
N PRO A 683 49.26 17.39 0.76
CA PRO A 683 50.40 17.05 -0.10
C PRO A 683 50.35 15.62 -0.65
N GLY A 684 50.61 15.45 -1.95
CA GLY A 684 50.52 14.16 -2.67
C GLY A 684 49.15 13.89 -3.31
N CYS A 685 48.20 14.80 -3.14
CA CYS A 685 46.90 14.80 -3.81
C CYS A 685 46.75 16.04 -4.70
N TYR A 686 45.94 15.93 -5.75
CA TYR A 686 45.64 16.99 -6.71
C TYR A 686 44.11 17.10 -6.89
N GLY A 687 43.58 18.31 -7.10
CA GLY A 687 42.14 18.57 -7.20
C GLY A 687 41.70 19.86 -6.52
N ASP A 688 40.39 20.04 -6.33
CA ASP A 688 39.76 21.19 -5.66
C ASP A 688 39.08 20.73 -4.36
N ALA A 689 39.57 21.21 -3.22
CA ALA A 689 39.06 20.86 -1.90
C ALA A 689 37.71 21.50 -1.54
N VAL A 690 37.28 22.56 -2.23
CA VAL A 690 36.14 23.39 -1.82
C VAL A 690 34.91 23.16 -2.69
N HIS A 691 35.05 23.21 -4.02
CA HIS A 691 33.90 23.14 -4.94
C HIS A 691 33.66 21.73 -5.44
N ASN A 692 34.69 21.08 -5.99
CA ASN A 692 34.56 19.74 -6.58
C ASN A 692 34.84 18.62 -5.56
N LYS A 693 35.50 18.95 -4.43
CA LYS A 693 35.88 18.04 -3.34
C LYS A 693 36.61 16.78 -3.83
N ASP A 694 37.41 16.94 -4.88
CA ASP A 694 38.01 15.85 -5.65
C ASP A 694 39.52 15.78 -5.44
N CYS A 695 39.99 16.03 -4.22
CA CYS A 695 41.39 15.85 -3.82
C CYS A 695 41.80 14.37 -3.95
N GLN A 696 42.31 14.01 -5.13
CA GLN A 696 42.67 12.64 -5.50
C GLN A 696 44.16 12.41 -5.36
N GLU A 697 44.55 11.22 -4.93
CA GLU A 697 45.96 10.82 -4.94
C GLU A 697 46.50 10.72 -6.36
N CYS A 698 47.76 11.12 -6.54
CA CYS A 698 48.43 11.14 -7.84
C CYS A 698 48.46 9.79 -8.58
N GLY A 699 48.57 8.68 -7.85
CA GLY A 699 48.43 7.32 -8.41
C GLY A 699 49.41 6.96 -9.54
N CYS A 700 50.61 7.53 -9.56
CA CYS A 700 51.62 7.22 -10.59
C CYS A 700 52.07 5.75 -10.50
N ASP A 701 51.99 5.02 -11.61
CA ASP A 701 52.32 3.60 -11.69
C ASP A 701 53.82 3.38 -11.42
N VAL A 702 54.15 2.58 -10.41
CA VAL A 702 55.54 2.39 -9.97
C VAL A 702 56.42 1.69 -11.02
N SER A 703 55.82 0.95 -11.94
CA SER A 703 56.51 0.19 -12.99
C SER A 703 56.68 1.02 -14.28
N GLY A 704 55.74 1.92 -14.56
CA GLY A 704 55.72 2.77 -15.76
C GLY A 704 56.08 4.23 -15.56
N ALA A 705 56.04 4.76 -14.33
CA ALA A 705 56.38 6.15 -13.99
C ALA A 705 57.79 6.30 -13.38
N ILE A 706 58.30 7.53 -13.38
CA ILE A 706 59.63 7.89 -12.87
C ILE A 706 59.58 8.28 -11.38
N SER A 707 58.48 8.89 -10.91
CA SER A 707 58.27 9.28 -9.50
C SER A 707 56.79 9.22 -9.10
N GLY A 708 56.51 9.17 -7.79
CA GLY A 708 55.14 9.14 -7.23
C GLY A 708 54.49 10.51 -7.01
N LEU A 709 55.20 11.61 -7.31
CA LEU A 709 54.66 12.97 -7.20
C LEU A 709 54.10 13.41 -8.54
N CYS A 710 52.88 13.95 -8.53
CA CYS A 710 52.23 14.55 -9.69
C CYS A 710 51.98 16.05 -9.48
N ASP A 711 51.59 16.73 -10.54
CA ASP A 711 51.18 18.12 -10.50
C ASP A 711 49.85 18.30 -9.71
N VAL A 712 49.80 19.24 -8.76
CA VAL A 712 48.68 19.45 -7.81
C VAL A 712 47.37 19.95 -8.44
N THR A 713 47.39 20.28 -9.73
CA THR A 713 46.21 20.72 -10.49
C THR A 713 45.87 19.79 -11.65
N SER A 714 46.86 19.22 -12.34
CA SER A 714 46.65 18.41 -13.55
C SER A 714 46.82 16.90 -13.34
N GLY A 715 47.42 16.47 -12.22
CA GLY A 715 47.54 15.06 -11.87
C GLY A 715 48.45 14.22 -12.76
N GLN A 716 49.24 14.84 -13.65
CA GLN A 716 50.06 14.13 -14.64
C GLN A 716 51.37 13.60 -14.04
N CYS A 717 51.65 12.31 -14.28
CA CYS A 717 52.87 11.62 -13.89
C CYS A 717 53.91 11.57 -15.03
N SER A 718 55.19 11.40 -14.71
CA SER A 718 56.28 11.31 -15.71
C SER A 718 56.55 9.85 -16.13
N CYS A 719 56.39 9.48 -17.41
CA CYS A 719 56.37 8.08 -17.90
C CYS A 719 57.68 7.56 -18.53
N ARG A 720 57.87 6.22 -18.56
CA ARG A 720 59.00 5.48 -19.17
C ARG A 720 58.75 5.13 -20.66
N GLU A 721 59.78 4.67 -21.39
CA GLU A 721 59.71 4.42 -22.85
C GLU A 721 58.66 3.37 -23.28
N ASN A 722 57.93 3.65 -24.37
CA ASN A 722 56.83 2.86 -24.92
C ASN A 722 55.65 2.64 -23.95
N VAL A 723 55.57 3.46 -22.89
CA VAL A 723 54.48 3.53 -21.91
C VAL A 723 53.80 4.90 -22.00
N THR A 724 52.48 4.92 -21.92
CA THR A 724 51.65 6.13 -22.11
C THR A 724 50.54 6.21 -21.07
N GLY A 725 49.92 7.39 -20.92
CA GLY A 725 48.81 7.66 -19.99
C GLY A 725 49.16 8.55 -18.81
N ARG A 726 48.14 9.10 -18.13
CA ARG A 726 48.29 10.07 -17.02
C ARG A 726 49.10 9.53 -15.85
N THR A 727 48.87 8.26 -15.51
CA THR A 727 49.55 7.52 -14.45
C THR A 727 50.68 6.64 -14.97
N CYS A 728 50.96 6.67 -16.28
CA CYS A 728 51.97 5.80 -16.92
C CYS A 728 51.68 4.30 -16.79
N GLY A 729 50.41 3.89 -16.83
CA GLY A 729 49.99 2.50 -16.58
C GLY A 729 49.70 1.64 -17.82
N ARG A 730 50.02 2.05 -19.05
CA ARG A 730 49.71 1.24 -20.25
C ARG A 730 50.77 1.30 -21.34
N CYS A 731 50.94 0.19 -22.05
CA CYS A 731 51.80 0.06 -23.23
C CYS A 731 51.21 0.79 -24.44
N GLN A 732 52.09 1.24 -25.34
CA GLN A 732 51.69 1.72 -26.68
C GLN A 732 51.19 0.55 -27.56
N LEU A 733 50.24 0.82 -28.48
CA LEU A 733 49.57 -0.20 -29.31
C LEU A 733 50.54 -1.12 -30.09
N GLY A 734 50.25 -2.42 -30.11
CA GLY A 734 51.10 -3.46 -30.73
C GLY A 734 52.17 -4.04 -29.81
N PHE A 735 52.22 -3.57 -28.56
CA PHE A 735 53.17 -4.00 -27.53
C PHE A 735 52.46 -4.40 -26.23
N PHE A 736 52.94 -5.44 -25.56
CA PHE A 736 52.45 -5.99 -24.31
C PHE A 736 53.60 -6.20 -23.31
N GLY A 737 53.33 -6.38 -22.02
CA GLY A 737 54.36 -6.72 -21.02
C GLY A 737 54.90 -5.59 -20.12
N LEU A 738 54.06 -4.60 -19.77
CA LEU A 738 54.41 -3.50 -18.84
C LEU A 738 54.96 -3.97 -17.48
N GLN A 739 54.52 -5.14 -17.03
CA GLN A 739 54.88 -5.75 -15.73
C GLN A 739 56.36 -6.15 -15.60
N SER A 740 57.14 -6.06 -16.69
CA SER A 740 58.58 -6.34 -16.68
C SER A 740 59.44 -5.26 -16.00
N GLY A 741 58.84 -4.09 -15.70
CA GLY A 741 59.52 -2.93 -15.09
C GLY A 741 60.53 -2.24 -16.02
N ARG A 742 60.62 -2.67 -17.28
CA ARG A 742 61.54 -2.15 -18.31
C ARG A 742 60.83 -1.54 -19.54
N GLY A 743 59.49 -1.56 -19.60
CA GLY A 743 58.70 -1.15 -20.77
C GLY A 743 58.04 -2.34 -21.49
N CYS A 744 57.55 -2.14 -22.73
CA CYS A 744 56.66 -3.07 -23.45
C CYS A 744 57.28 -3.74 -24.72
N HIS A 745 56.77 -4.91 -25.16
CA HIS A 745 57.30 -5.82 -26.19
C HIS A 745 56.27 -6.29 -27.26
N PRO A 746 56.63 -6.70 -28.52
CA PRO A 746 55.67 -6.92 -29.63
C PRO A 746 54.98 -8.32 -29.75
N CYS A 747 53.78 -8.38 -30.36
CA CYS A 747 52.78 -9.49 -30.38
C CYS A 747 52.98 -10.74 -31.31
N GLY A 748 52.93 -10.62 -32.66
CA GLY A 748 53.20 -11.73 -33.61
C GLY A 748 52.03 -12.63 -34.09
N CYS A 749 50.94 -12.05 -34.60
CA CYS A 749 49.72 -12.75 -35.06
C CYS A 749 49.76 -13.32 -36.50
N SER A 750 49.00 -14.40 -36.80
CA SER A 750 48.91 -15.02 -38.14
C SER A 750 48.14 -14.16 -39.13
N GLN A 751 48.79 -13.76 -40.22
CA GLN A 751 48.20 -12.85 -41.21
C GLN A 751 46.98 -13.41 -41.96
N LEU A 752 46.78 -14.73 -42.00
CA LEU A 752 45.68 -15.39 -42.70
C LEU A 752 44.48 -15.74 -41.80
N GLY A 753 44.73 -15.97 -40.52
CA GLY A 753 43.74 -16.44 -39.56
C GLY A 753 43.33 -15.41 -38.52
N SER A 754 44.05 -14.29 -38.40
CA SER A 754 43.77 -13.23 -37.43
C SER A 754 43.23 -11.96 -38.06
N LEU A 755 42.39 -11.25 -37.30
CA LEU A 755 41.74 -10.01 -37.71
C LEU A 755 42.68 -8.79 -37.67
N SER A 756 43.75 -8.83 -36.87
CA SER A 756 44.74 -7.75 -36.76
C SER A 756 46.09 -8.24 -36.21
N GLU A 757 47.12 -7.39 -36.29
CA GLU A 757 48.43 -7.65 -35.66
C GLU A 757 48.47 -7.36 -34.15
N SER A 758 47.36 -6.89 -33.56
CA SER A 758 47.24 -6.60 -32.13
C SER A 758 46.90 -7.84 -31.31
N CYS A 759 47.41 -7.88 -30.08
CA CYS A 759 47.21 -8.98 -29.15
C CYS A 759 46.71 -8.49 -27.79
N ASP A 760 46.16 -9.42 -27.00
CA ASP A 760 45.84 -9.17 -25.59
C ASP A 760 47.10 -9.07 -24.71
N GLU A 761 46.93 -8.80 -23.40
CA GLU A 761 48.05 -8.57 -22.48
C GLU A 761 48.96 -9.80 -22.28
N GLU A 762 48.48 -10.98 -22.69
CA GLU A 762 49.20 -12.24 -22.68
C GLU A 762 49.82 -12.62 -24.04
N GLY A 763 49.55 -11.86 -25.11
CA GLY A 763 50.12 -12.09 -26.44
C GLY A 763 49.25 -12.90 -27.42
N ARG A 764 47.95 -13.12 -27.15
CA ARG A 764 47.02 -13.90 -28.00
C ARG A 764 46.28 -13.02 -29.00
N CYS A 765 46.03 -13.60 -30.18
CA CYS A 765 45.49 -12.91 -31.36
C CYS A 765 43.99 -13.16 -31.57
N GLN A 766 43.30 -12.19 -32.16
CA GLN A 766 41.87 -12.33 -32.49
C GLN A 766 41.68 -13.05 -33.82
N CYS A 767 40.92 -14.15 -33.85
CA CYS A 767 40.76 -15.01 -35.04
C CYS A 767 39.55 -14.67 -35.90
N VAL A 768 39.63 -14.93 -37.21
CA VAL A 768 38.49 -14.84 -38.14
C VAL A 768 37.49 -15.97 -37.92
N GLU A 769 36.21 -15.71 -38.20
CA GLU A 769 35.10 -16.64 -38.01
C GLU A 769 35.33 -17.98 -38.74
N GLY A 770 35.11 -19.09 -38.04
CA GLY A 770 35.42 -20.44 -38.53
C GLY A 770 36.84 -20.93 -38.20
N VAL A 771 37.73 -20.06 -37.71
CA VAL A 771 39.15 -20.37 -37.39
C VAL A 771 39.43 -20.19 -35.88
N ALA A 772 40.28 -21.03 -35.30
CA ALA A 772 40.60 -21.13 -33.89
C ALA A 772 42.13 -21.32 -33.65
N GLY A 773 42.59 -21.14 -32.40
CA GLY A 773 44.01 -21.27 -31.97
C GLY A 773 44.61 -19.96 -31.43
N ASP A 774 45.62 -19.98 -30.54
CA ASP A 774 46.18 -18.76 -29.91
C ASP A 774 46.85 -17.80 -30.90
N ARG A 775 47.25 -18.33 -32.07
CA ARG A 775 47.73 -17.57 -33.23
C ARG A 775 46.80 -17.68 -34.44
N CYS A 776 45.62 -18.28 -34.28
CA CYS A 776 44.60 -18.47 -35.31
C CYS A 776 45.04 -19.36 -36.50
N ASP A 777 45.14 -20.68 -36.27
CA ASP A 777 45.77 -21.64 -37.19
C ASP A 777 45.00 -22.96 -37.47
N ARG A 778 43.75 -23.15 -36.99
CA ARG A 778 42.93 -24.38 -37.22
C ARG A 778 41.40 -24.11 -37.30
N CYS A 779 40.54 -25.08 -37.66
CA CYS A 779 39.07 -24.88 -37.76
C CYS A 779 38.29 -25.02 -36.44
N SER A 780 37.18 -24.27 -36.31
CA SER A 780 36.20 -24.38 -35.22
C SER A 780 35.15 -25.49 -35.45
N ARG A 781 34.44 -25.91 -34.38
CA ARG A 781 33.36 -26.93 -34.47
C ARG A 781 32.25 -26.49 -35.44
N GLY A 782 31.73 -27.41 -36.25
CA GLY A 782 30.72 -27.13 -37.30
C GLY A 782 31.33 -26.65 -38.63
N TYR A 783 32.66 -26.58 -38.73
CA TYR A 783 33.39 -26.18 -39.92
C TYR A 783 34.47 -27.21 -40.27
N TYR A 784 34.70 -27.44 -41.55
CA TYR A 784 35.65 -28.44 -42.07
C TYR A 784 36.55 -27.85 -43.17
N GLY A 785 37.76 -28.40 -43.33
CA GLY A 785 38.72 -28.09 -44.40
C GLY A 785 39.49 -26.75 -44.29
N PHE A 786 40.60 -26.72 -43.55
CA PHE A 786 41.46 -25.52 -43.40
C PHE A 786 42.44 -25.36 -44.57
N HIS A 787 42.06 -24.62 -45.63
CA HIS A 787 42.96 -24.28 -46.74
C HIS A 787 42.58 -22.96 -47.43
N GLY A 788 43.56 -22.07 -47.61
CA GLY A 788 43.55 -20.91 -48.54
C GLY A 788 42.56 -19.77 -48.24
N SER A 789 41.40 -20.04 -47.65
CA SER A 789 40.33 -19.08 -47.37
C SER A 789 39.60 -19.34 -46.05
N GLY A 790 40.23 -20.03 -45.09
CA GLY A 790 39.63 -20.39 -43.81
C GLY A 790 38.93 -21.75 -43.82
N CYS A 791 37.86 -21.89 -43.04
CA CYS A 791 37.13 -23.14 -42.82
C CYS A 791 35.70 -23.05 -43.37
N LYS A 792 35.14 -24.15 -43.89
CA LYS A 792 33.82 -24.16 -44.51
C LYS A 792 32.75 -24.75 -43.58
N ALA A 793 31.60 -24.09 -43.45
CA ALA A 793 30.49 -24.56 -42.61
C ALA A 793 29.83 -25.84 -43.16
N CYS A 794 29.42 -26.74 -42.25
CA CYS A 794 28.64 -27.93 -42.58
C CYS A 794 27.16 -27.62 -42.83
N THR A 795 26.48 -28.44 -43.66
CA THR A 795 25.05 -28.27 -44.01
C THR A 795 24.23 -29.46 -43.50
N CYS A 796 23.95 -29.47 -42.19
CA CYS A 796 23.18 -30.51 -41.49
C CYS A 796 22.05 -29.89 -40.65
N ASP A 797 21.08 -29.24 -41.29
CA ASP A 797 20.05 -28.41 -40.62
C ASP A 797 19.15 -29.21 -39.65
N HIS A 798 18.98 -30.51 -39.89
CA HIS A 798 18.13 -31.41 -39.11
C HIS A 798 18.80 -31.97 -37.83
N THR A 799 20.11 -31.83 -37.69
CA THR A 799 20.90 -32.25 -36.50
C THR A 799 21.58 -31.08 -35.81
N GLY A 800 21.21 -29.83 -36.16
CA GLY A 800 21.80 -28.63 -35.59
C GLY A 800 23.26 -28.38 -36.01
N GLY A 801 23.64 -28.77 -37.23
CA GLY A 801 24.97 -28.51 -37.78
C GLY A 801 26.08 -29.47 -37.33
N ASN A 802 25.71 -30.63 -36.77
CA ASN A 802 26.67 -31.62 -36.29
C ASN A 802 27.15 -32.54 -37.42
N CYS A 803 28.45 -32.43 -37.76
CA CYS A 803 29.10 -33.11 -38.89
C CYS A 803 30.53 -33.57 -38.53
N ASP A 804 31.06 -34.52 -39.29
CA ASP A 804 32.44 -34.96 -39.18
C ASP A 804 33.47 -33.88 -39.67
N PRO A 805 34.58 -33.58 -38.93
CA PRO A 805 35.47 -32.44 -39.21
C PRO A 805 36.39 -32.55 -40.45
N GLU A 806 36.51 -33.74 -41.04
CA GLU A 806 37.28 -33.95 -42.28
C GLU A 806 36.38 -34.28 -43.47
N SER A 807 35.28 -35.01 -43.24
CA SER A 807 34.39 -35.53 -44.29
C SER A 807 33.03 -34.82 -44.44
N GLY A 808 32.52 -34.19 -43.37
CA GLY A 808 31.27 -33.41 -43.40
C GLY A 808 29.94 -34.20 -43.31
N GLU A 809 29.93 -35.49 -42.92
CA GLU A 809 28.72 -36.34 -42.85
C GLU A 809 27.88 -36.14 -41.55
N CYS A 810 26.54 -36.22 -41.62
CA CYS A 810 25.60 -35.89 -40.50
C CYS A 810 25.22 -37.10 -39.60
N ILE A 811 24.95 -36.89 -38.30
CA ILE A 811 24.75 -37.96 -37.28
C ILE A 811 23.42 -37.76 -36.48
N CYS A 812 22.58 -38.81 -36.30
CA CYS A 812 21.23 -38.71 -35.67
C CYS A 812 21.08 -39.13 -34.18
N PRO A 813 20.04 -38.63 -33.45
CA PRO A 813 19.74 -38.96 -32.03
C PRO A 813 19.06 -40.33 -31.78
N ALA A 814 18.92 -40.74 -30.52
CA ALA A 814 18.46 -42.09 -30.11
C ALA A 814 16.92 -42.27 -30.18
N HIS A 815 16.43 -43.48 -30.53
CA HIS A 815 14.99 -43.83 -30.62
C HIS A 815 14.18 -42.98 -31.63
N THR A 816 14.86 -42.45 -32.65
CA THR A 816 14.25 -41.76 -33.79
C THR A 816 14.56 -42.49 -35.09
N GLU A 817 13.55 -42.63 -35.96
CA GLU A 817 13.64 -43.29 -37.27
C GLU A 817 13.40 -42.31 -38.43
N GLY A 818 13.94 -42.62 -39.61
CA GLY A 818 13.80 -41.83 -40.85
C GLY A 818 15.08 -41.09 -41.28
N HIS A 819 15.18 -40.73 -42.57
CA HIS A 819 16.34 -40.01 -43.14
C HIS A 819 16.54 -38.60 -42.56
N THR A 820 15.50 -38.07 -41.92
CA THR A 820 15.48 -36.76 -41.26
C THR A 820 15.37 -36.86 -39.73
N CYS A 821 15.30 -38.07 -39.18
CA CYS A 821 15.28 -38.35 -37.74
C CYS A 821 14.15 -37.61 -36.98
N ASP A 822 13.00 -37.44 -37.65
CA ASP A 822 11.82 -36.68 -37.23
C ASP A 822 10.69 -37.55 -36.62
N ARG A 823 10.84 -38.88 -36.59
CA ARG A 823 9.80 -39.80 -36.13
C ARG A 823 10.26 -40.67 -34.97
N CYS A 824 9.40 -40.86 -33.97
CA CYS A 824 9.65 -41.78 -32.86
C CYS A 824 9.38 -43.24 -33.25
N GLU A 825 10.26 -44.14 -32.80
CA GLU A 825 10.04 -45.59 -32.91
C GLU A 825 8.78 -46.03 -32.14
N THR A 826 8.08 -47.07 -32.63
CA THR A 826 6.83 -47.58 -32.05
C THR A 826 6.95 -47.87 -30.54
N GLY A 827 6.02 -47.36 -29.72
CA GLY A 827 6.05 -47.50 -28.25
C GLY A 827 6.72 -46.33 -27.49
N HIS A 828 7.12 -45.28 -28.21
CA HIS A 828 7.76 -44.08 -27.67
C HIS A 828 6.99 -42.81 -28.08
N TRP A 829 7.05 -41.76 -27.26
CA TRP A 829 6.35 -40.49 -27.44
C TRP A 829 7.28 -39.30 -27.07
N GLY A 830 6.90 -38.09 -27.50
CA GLY A 830 7.65 -36.85 -27.22
C GLY A 830 8.94 -36.71 -28.02
N HIS A 831 8.83 -36.44 -29.32
CA HIS A 831 9.97 -36.21 -30.22
C HIS A 831 10.72 -34.93 -29.82
N GLU A 832 12.03 -35.06 -29.57
CA GLU A 832 12.93 -33.94 -29.27
C GLU A 832 14.16 -33.99 -30.21
N PRO A 833 14.46 -32.92 -30.99
CA PRO A 833 15.48 -32.94 -32.04
C PRO A 833 16.92 -33.28 -31.60
N THR A 834 17.24 -33.16 -30.31
CA THR A 834 18.61 -33.37 -29.77
C THR A 834 18.75 -34.62 -28.91
N THR A 835 17.66 -35.10 -28.29
CA THR A 835 17.69 -36.25 -27.35
C THR A 835 16.85 -37.44 -27.77
N GLY A 836 15.99 -37.31 -28.77
CA GLY A 836 15.14 -38.40 -29.27
C GLY A 836 13.84 -38.61 -28.50
N CYS A 837 13.27 -39.83 -28.55
CA CYS A 837 11.90 -40.13 -28.06
C CYS A 837 11.85 -40.96 -26.76
N LYS A 838 10.80 -40.79 -25.94
CA LYS A 838 10.65 -41.37 -24.58
C LYS A 838 9.69 -42.57 -24.53
N VAL A 839 10.00 -43.63 -23.78
CA VAL A 839 9.18 -44.86 -23.64
C VAL A 839 7.83 -44.58 -22.93
N CYS A 840 6.73 -45.23 -23.35
CA CYS A 840 5.40 -45.11 -22.73
C CYS A 840 5.04 -46.27 -21.76
N PRO A 841 4.66 -46.01 -20.49
CA PRO A 841 3.89 -46.95 -19.68
C PRO A 841 2.57 -46.32 -19.18
N CYS A 842 1.44 -46.66 -19.79
CA CYS A 842 0.11 -46.25 -19.29
C CYS A 842 -0.59 -47.41 -18.58
N SER A 843 -0.91 -47.24 -17.29
CA SER A 843 -1.65 -48.19 -16.46
C SER A 843 -3.02 -47.62 -16.06
N CYS A 844 -3.93 -47.47 -17.03
CA CYS A 844 -5.30 -47.00 -16.76
C CYS A 844 -6.09 -48.03 -15.94
N SER A 845 -6.85 -47.58 -14.94
CA SER A 845 -7.70 -48.45 -14.12
C SER A 845 -8.80 -49.09 -14.95
N ALA A 846 -8.89 -50.43 -14.93
CA ALA A 846 -9.96 -51.16 -15.60
C ALA A 846 -11.35 -50.88 -15.01
N ALA A 847 -11.43 -50.44 -13.76
CA ALA A 847 -12.70 -50.14 -13.08
C ALA A 847 -13.23 -48.74 -13.45
N GLY A 848 -12.36 -47.72 -13.45
CA GLY A 848 -12.78 -46.33 -13.67
C GLY A 848 -12.49 -45.76 -15.05
N SER A 849 -11.69 -46.43 -15.90
CA SER A 849 -11.43 -46.00 -17.28
C SER A 849 -12.34 -46.70 -18.28
N SER A 850 -12.73 -46.01 -19.36
CA SER A 850 -13.46 -46.61 -20.49
C SER A 850 -12.52 -47.32 -21.47
N ALA A 851 -11.23 -46.98 -21.49
CA ALA A 851 -10.21 -47.60 -22.34
C ALA A 851 -8.85 -47.79 -21.63
N PRO A 852 -8.05 -48.81 -22.01
CA PRO A 852 -6.71 -49.04 -21.46
C PRO A 852 -5.63 -48.15 -22.09
N GLN A 853 -5.95 -47.44 -23.18
CA GLN A 853 -5.03 -46.57 -23.90
C GLN A 853 -5.21 -45.12 -23.43
N CYS A 854 -4.11 -44.49 -23.02
CA CYS A 854 -4.04 -43.07 -22.70
C CYS A 854 -3.87 -42.22 -23.97
N ASP A 855 -4.20 -40.94 -23.88
CA ASP A 855 -3.97 -39.97 -24.94
C ASP A 855 -2.47 -39.85 -25.27
N LEU A 856 -2.11 -39.92 -26.57
CA LEU A 856 -0.73 -39.95 -27.07
C LEU A 856 0.02 -38.62 -26.96
N THR A 857 -0.68 -37.52 -26.64
CA THR A 857 -0.12 -36.17 -26.50
C THR A 857 0.04 -35.74 -25.04
N ASN A 858 -0.85 -36.17 -24.13
CA ASN A 858 -0.86 -35.71 -22.74
C ASN A 858 -0.87 -36.82 -21.67
N GLY A 859 -1.03 -38.09 -22.05
CA GLY A 859 -0.95 -39.23 -21.13
C GLY A 859 -2.13 -39.40 -20.16
N GLN A 860 -3.29 -38.77 -20.40
CA GLN A 860 -4.50 -38.90 -19.58
C GLN A 860 -5.36 -40.12 -20.00
N CYS A 861 -5.91 -40.86 -19.02
CA CYS A 861 -6.89 -41.93 -19.26
C CYS A 861 -8.33 -41.37 -19.31
N LEU A 862 -9.19 -42.00 -20.11
CA LEU A 862 -10.59 -41.56 -20.29
C LEU A 862 -11.50 -42.12 -19.17
N CYS A 863 -11.84 -41.28 -18.19
CA CYS A 863 -12.60 -41.71 -17.00
C CYS A 863 -14.11 -41.84 -17.26
N ARG A 864 -14.73 -42.83 -16.62
CA ARG A 864 -16.18 -43.04 -16.59
C ARG A 864 -16.85 -42.04 -15.61
N GLU A 865 -18.13 -41.79 -15.81
CA GLU A 865 -18.93 -40.93 -14.94
C GLU A 865 -18.87 -41.40 -13.48
N GLY A 866 -18.60 -40.49 -12.54
CA GLY A 866 -18.38 -40.82 -11.13
C GLY A 866 -16.94 -41.20 -10.75
N PHE A 867 -15.99 -41.23 -11.70
CA PHE A 867 -14.56 -41.53 -11.47
C PHE A 867 -13.65 -40.35 -11.84
N SER A 868 -12.53 -40.21 -11.12
CA SER A 868 -11.57 -39.11 -11.29
C SER A 868 -10.11 -39.59 -11.14
N GLY A 869 -9.15 -38.79 -11.63
CA GLY A 869 -7.70 -39.07 -11.57
C GLY A 869 -7.05 -39.37 -12.93
N ARG A 870 -5.72 -39.28 -13.03
CA ARG A 870 -4.96 -39.48 -14.31
C ARG A 870 -5.12 -40.89 -14.88
N SER A 871 -5.23 -41.87 -13.98
CA SER A 871 -5.49 -43.28 -14.25
C SER A 871 -6.95 -43.70 -14.00
N CYS A 872 -7.83 -42.77 -13.63
CA CYS A 872 -9.23 -43.03 -13.26
C CYS A 872 -9.39 -44.03 -12.10
N ASP A 873 -8.56 -43.91 -11.07
CA ASP A 873 -8.44 -44.83 -9.94
C ASP A 873 -9.08 -44.31 -8.63
N ARG A 874 -9.86 -43.21 -8.69
CA ARG A 874 -10.56 -42.61 -7.54
C ARG A 874 -11.99 -42.22 -7.92
N CYS A 875 -12.88 -42.00 -6.95
CA CYS A 875 -14.23 -41.49 -7.23
C CYS A 875 -14.21 -39.97 -7.50
N ALA A 876 -15.15 -39.48 -8.29
CA ALA A 876 -15.38 -38.05 -8.50
C ALA A 876 -16.06 -37.41 -7.28
N PRO A 877 -15.96 -36.08 -7.07
CA PRO A 877 -16.67 -35.39 -5.99
C PRO A 877 -18.18 -35.70 -6.01
N GLY A 878 -18.77 -35.96 -4.84
CA GLY A 878 -20.15 -36.45 -4.68
C GLY A 878 -20.36 -37.97 -4.77
N TYR A 879 -19.29 -38.75 -4.97
CA TYR A 879 -19.32 -40.21 -5.08
C TYR A 879 -18.31 -40.88 -4.12
N TYR A 880 -18.68 -42.04 -3.56
CA TYR A 880 -17.86 -42.76 -2.58
C TYR A 880 -17.76 -44.26 -2.88
N GLY A 881 -16.74 -44.93 -2.34
CA GLY A 881 -16.59 -46.39 -2.43
C GLY A 881 -15.99 -46.91 -3.74
N TYR A 882 -14.79 -46.46 -4.12
CA TYR A 882 -14.03 -47.06 -5.22
C TYR A 882 -13.81 -48.56 -4.94
N PRO A 883 -14.00 -49.48 -5.91
CA PRO A 883 -14.12 -49.27 -7.36
C PRO A 883 -15.56 -49.09 -7.90
N ALA A 884 -16.59 -49.03 -7.06
CA ALA A 884 -17.99 -48.92 -7.51
C ALA A 884 -18.49 -47.47 -7.62
N CYS A 885 -17.92 -46.54 -6.84
CA CYS A 885 -18.23 -45.10 -6.83
C CYS A 885 -19.73 -44.80 -6.89
N SER A 886 -20.43 -44.99 -5.77
CA SER A 886 -21.86 -44.72 -5.62
C SER A 886 -22.12 -43.27 -5.19
N ALA A 887 -23.22 -42.67 -5.63
CA ALA A 887 -23.57 -41.28 -5.27
C ALA A 887 -23.92 -41.15 -3.78
N CYS A 888 -23.51 -40.02 -3.17
CA CYS A 888 -23.73 -39.72 -1.75
C CYS A 888 -25.20 -39.38 -1.40
N GLY A 889 -25.87 -38.59 -2.24
CA GLY A 889 -27.30 -38.24 -2.06
C GLY A 889 -27.64 -37.37 -0.85
N CYS A 890 -26.72 -36.52 -0.37
CA CYS A 890 -26.97 -35.65 0.78
C CYS A 890 -27.88 -34.47 0.42
N ASP A 891 -28.78 -34.10 1.33
CA ASP A 891 -29.66 -32.93 1.21
C ASP A 891 -28.85 -31.65 1.44
N LEU A 892 -28.86 -30.75 0.44
CA LEU A 892 -28.13 -29.48 0.45
C LEU A 892 -28.56 -28.56 1.60
N ALA A 893 -29.81 -28.65 2.07
CA ALA A 893 -30.32 -27.78 3.13
C ALA A 893 -29.81 -28.20 4.52
N GLY A 894 -29.65 -29.50 4.73
CA GLY A 894 -29.24 -30.09 6.00
C GLY A 894 -27.75 -30.42 6.16
N THR A 895 -27.02 -30.52 5.05
CA THR A 895 -25.59 -30.89 5.06
C THR A 895 -24.71 -29.68 5.37
N ASN A 896 -23.57 -29.92 6.03
CA ASN A 896 -22.62 -28.85 6.37
C ASN A 896 -22.11 -28.13 5.11
N GLN A 897 -22.21 -26.80 5.11
CA GLN A 897 -21.90 -25.93 3.97
C GLN A 897 -20.46 -26.07 3.44
N MET A 898 -19.51 -26.44 4.30
CA MET A 898 -18.10 -26.64 3.91
C MET A 898 -17.86 -27.92 3.08
N LEU A 899 -18.81 -28.85 3.07
CA LEU A 899 -18.74 -30.14 2.36
C LEU A 899 -19.64 -30.16 1.11
N CYS A 900 -20.25 -29.02 0.77
CA CYS A 900 -21.16 -28.88 -0.36
C CYS A 900 -20.65 -27.84 -1.36
N ASN A 901 -20.60 -28.20 -2.64
CA ASN A 901 -20.30 -27.25 -3.71
C ASN A 901 -21.61 -26.59 -4.18
N ALA A 902 -21.86 -25.35 -3.76
CA ALA A 902 -23.09 -24.60 -4.06
C ALA A 902 -23.32 -24.36 -5.56
N THR A 903 -22.25 -24.28 -6.36
CA THR A 903 -22.31 -24.09 -7.83
C THR A 903 -22.69 -25.36 -8.58
N LEU A 904 -22.30 -26.53 -8.06
CA LEU A 904 -22.57 -27.82 -8.70
C LEU A 904 -23.79 -28.54 -8.08
N GLY A 905 -24.29 -28.07 -6.93
CA GLY A 905 -25.43 -28.67 -6.24
C GLY A 905 -25.15 -30.07 -5.67
N VAL A 906 -23.89 -30.37 -5.36
CA VAL A 906 -23.44 -31.71 -4.91
C VAL A 906 -22.65 -31.58 -3.60
N CYS A 907 -22.90 -32.49 -2.66
CA CYS A 907 -22.20 -32.57 -1.38
C CYS A 907 -21.40 -33.87 -1.26
N ASP A 908 -20.20 -33.76 -0.69
CA ASP A 908 -19.32 -34.89 -0.38
C ASP A 908 -19.77 -35.60 0.91
N CYS A 909 -19.60 -36.92 0.94
CA CYS A 909 -19.93 -37.76 2.09
C CYS A 909 -18.72 -38.58 2.56
N GLN A 910 -18.83 -39.19 3.73
CA GLN A 910 -17.78 -40.05 4.27
C GLN A 910 -17.61 -41.32 3.41
N HIS A 911 -16.50 -42.05 3.60
CA HIS A 911 -16.22 -43.31 2.87
C HIS A 911 -17.28 -44.40 3.06
N THR A 912 -18.18 -44.25 4.04
CA THR A 912 -19.33 -45.13 4.33
C THR A 912 -20.64 -44.69 3.66
N GLY A 913 -20.65 -43.53 2.99
CA GLY A 913 -21.84 -42.96 2.37
C GLY A 913 -22.71 -42.12 3.29
N GLU A 914 -22.21 -41.78 4.48
CA GLU A 914 -22.94 -41.00 5.48
C GLU A 914 -22.63 -39.51 5.34
N CYS A 915 -23.69 -38.71 5.30
CA CYS A 915 -23.62 -37.26 5.14
C CYS A 915 -23.37 -36.57 6.48
N VAL A 916 -22.59 -35.49 6.48
CA VAL A 916 -22.26 -34.75 7.70
C VAL A 916 -23.25 -33.60 7.88
N CYS A 917 -24.21 -33.77 8.79
CA CYS A 917 -25.32 -32.84 8.99
C CYS A 917 -24.96 -31.63 9.86
N LYS A 918 -25.75 -30.55 9.73
CA LYS A 918 -25.73 -29.39 10.62
C LYS A 918 -26.15 -29.83 12.03
N VAL A 919 -25.15 -29.99 12.90
CA VAL A 919 -25.21 -30.66 14.22
C VAL A 919 -26.27 -30.08 15.18
N ALA A 920 -26.70 -28.84 14.97
CA ALA A 920 -27.61 -28.13 15.88
C ALA A 920 -29.11 -28.39 15.65
N GLY A 921 -29.53 -28.85 14.46
CA GLY A 921 -30.97 -28.92 14.16
C GLY A 921 -31.43 -29.96 13.14
N VAL A 922 -30.51 -30.72 12.52
CA VAL A 922 -30.83 -31.68 11.46
C VAL A 922 -30.29 -33.08 11.80
N SER A 923 -31.06 -34.10 11.42
CA SER A 923 -30.84 -35.53 11.62
C SER A 923 -31.19 -36.28 10.32
N GLY A 924 -30.88 -37.58 10.26
CA GLY A 924 -31.08 -38.42 9.07
C GLY A 924 -29.78 -38.75 8.35
N ARG A 925 -29.75 -39.87 7.60
CA ARG A 925 -28.53 -40.39 6.95
C ARG A 925 -28.07 -39.49 5.79
N HIS A 926 -29.01 -38.77 5.19
CA HIS A 926 -28.81 -37.81 4.12
C HIS A 926 -29.07 -36.37 4.58
N CYS A 927 -29.19 -36.14 5.90
CA CYS A 927 -29.49 -34.84 6.50
C CYS A 927 -30.84 -34.24 6.07
N GLU A 928 -31.86 -35.08 5.99
CA GLU A 928 -33.18 -34.76 5.43
C GLU A 928 -34.26 -34.46 6.48
N GLU A 929 -33.99 -34.66 7.77
CA GLU A 929 -34.99 -34.56 8.85
C GLU A 929 -34.60 -33.52 9.92
N CYS A 930 -35.57 -32.77 10.46
CA CYS A 930 -35.31 -31.90 11.61
C CYS A 930 -35.27 -32.70 12.92
N VAL A 931 -34.40 -32.30 13.85
CA VAL A 931 -34.38 -32.84 15.22
C VAL A 931 -35.67 -32.44 15.97
N SER A 932 -36.21 -33.31 16.82
CA SER A 932 -37.46 -33.07 17.56
C SER A 932 -37.49 -31.72 18.29
N GLY A 933 -38.62 -31.00 18.19
CA GLY A 933 -38.78 -29.64 18.70
C GLY A 933 -38.23 -28.54 17.78
N ARG A 934 -37.88 -28.88 16.53
CA ARG A 934 -37.51 -27.94 15.46
C ARG A 934 -38.27 -28.25 14.16
N LEU A 935 -38.49 -27.24 13.31
CA LEU A 935 -39.21 -27.36 12.04
C LEU A 935 -38.56 -26.56 10.91
N GLY A 936 -38.98 -26.81 9.66
CA GLY A 936 -38.66 -25.99 8.50
C GLY A 936 -37.20 -26.09 8.04
N LEU A 937 -36.82 -27.25 7.47
CA LEU A 937 -35.49 -27.49 6.93
C LEU A 937 -35.18 -26.49 5.78
N SER A 938 -34.18 -25.64 5.97
CA SER A 938 -33.75 -24.64 4.97
C SER A 938 -32.22 -24.54 4.88
N ALA A 939 -31.72 -24.40 3.64
CA ALA A 939 -30.30 -24.18 3.36
C ALA A 939 -29.79 -22.86 3.94
N GLU A 940 -30.67 -21.85 4.04
CA GLU A 940 -30.37 -20.50 4.55
C GLU A 940 -30.32 -20.45 6.08
N ASN A 941 -30.85 -21.47 6.75
CA ASN A 941 -30.79 -21.60 8.21
C ASN A 941 -29.44 -22.26 8.61
N PRO A 942 -28.60 -21.58 9.41
CA PRO A 942 -27.31 -22.13 9.84
C PRO A 942 -27.44 -23.40 10.70
N ASP A 943 -28.55 -23.56 11.42
CA ASP A 943 -28.87 -24.79 12.18
C ASP A 943 -29.66 -25.80 11.34
N GLY A 944 -30.03 -25.45 10.11
CA GLY A 944 -30.89 -26.20 9.20
C GLY A 944 -32.38 -26.10 9.55
N CYS A 945 -32.75 -26.27 10.82
CA CYS A 945 -34.16 -26.19 11.28
C CYS A 945 -34.33 -25.20 12.45
N SER A 946 -35.46 -24.50 12.47
CA SER A 946 -35.80 -23.47 13.48
C SER A 946 -36.49 -24.08 14.70
N GLN A 947 -36.22 -23.56 15.90
CA GLN A 947 -36.81 -24.07 17.14
C GLN A 947 -38.30 -23.73 17.27
N CYS A 948 -39.09 -24.69 17.76
CA CYS A 948 -40.49 -24.48 18.12
C CYS A 948 -40.63 -23.42 19.22
N PHE A 949 -41.35 -22.34 18.94
CA PHE A 949 -41.70 -21.31 19.93
C PHE A 949 -43.21 -21.19 20.08
N CYS A 950 -43.79 -21.87 21.07
CA CYS A 950 -45.22 -21.82 21.39
C CYS A 950 -45.50 -21.02 22.67
N SER A 951 -44.77 -19.92 22.93
CA SER A 951 -44.93 -19.09 24.14
C SER A 951 -44.88 -19.88 25.47
N GLY A 952 -44.13 -20.99 25.50
CA GLY A 952 -44.01 -21.88 26.66
C GLY A 952 -45.14 -22.90 26.85
N LEU A 953 -46.10 -22.99 25.92
CA LEU A 953 -47.25 -23.90 25.98
C LEU A 953 -46.98 -25.31 25.42
N SER A 954 -46.06 -25.43 24.46
CA SER A 954 -45.65 -26.70 23.82
C SER A 954 -44.22 -26.58 23.30
N SER A 955 -43.48 -27.69 23.30
CA SER A 955 -42.18 -27.83 22.62
C SER A 955 -42.30 -28.56 21.27
N ASP A 956 -43.46 -29.12 20.96
CA ASP A 956 -43.73 -29.84 19.72
C ASP A 956 -44.59 -28.98 18.79
N CYS A 957 -44.16 -28.86 17.53
CA CYS A 957 -44.84 -28.08 16.51
C CYS A 957 -44.56 -28.64 15.10
N GLU A 958 -45.56 -28.58 14.21
CA GLU A 958 -45.48 -29.04 12.82
C GLU A 958 -45.88 -27.92 11.85
N GLU A 959 -45.29 -27.90 10.66
CA GLU A 959 -45.61 -26.89 9.64
C GLU A 959 -46.97 -27.18 9.01
N GLN A 960 -47.91 -26.24 9.10
CA GLN A 960 -49.28 -26.42 8.63
C GLN A 960 -49.41 -26.07 7.14
N GLY A 961 -49.67 -27.07 6.30
CA GLY A 961 -49.91 -26.88 4.87
C GLY A 961 -51.28 -26.26 4.57
N GLY A 962 -51.34 -25.29 3.64
CA GLY A 962 -52.61 -24.82 3.04
C GLY A 962 -52.96 -23.34 3.15
N LEU A 963 -52.08 -22.46 3.67
CA LEU A 963 -52.35 -21.02 3.73
C LEU A 963 -51.93 -20.31 2.42
N THR A 964 -52.87 -19.59 1.79
CA THR A 964 -52.59 -18.78 0.59
C THR A 964 -52.27 -17.34 0.99
N ARG A 965 -51.15 -16.80 0.51
CA ARG A 965 -50.73 -15.42 0.76
C ARG A 965 -51.64 -14.44 0.01
N VAL A 966 -52.23 -13.48 0.73
CA VAL A 966 -53.05 -12.44 0.11
C VAL A 966 -52.30 -11.11 0.19
N PRO A 967 -52.05 -10.42 -0.94
CA PRO A 967 -51.38 -9.14 -0.94
C PRO A 967 -52.31 -8.05 -0.38
N VAL A 968 -51.86 -7.34 0.66
CA VAL A 968 -52.54 -6.14 1.15
C VAL A 968 -51.95 -4.95 0.41
N SER A 969 -52.66 -4.43 -0.60
CA SER A 969 -52.27 -3.22 -1.33
C SER A 969 -53.03 -2.00 -0.81
N THR A 970 -52.41 -0.83 -0.80
CA THR A 970 -53.06 0.45 -0.48
C THR A 970 -52.95 1.43 -1.63
N SER A 971 -54.06 2.11 -1.95
CA SER A 971 -54.15 3.13 -3.00
C SER A 971 -54.49 4.53 -2.48
N THR A 972 -54.54 4.79 -1.17
CA THR A 972 -54.70 6.15 -0.61
C THR A 972 -54.61 6.13 0.93
N ALA A 973 -53.70 6.90 1.54
CA ALA A 973 -53.78 7.26 2.97
C ALA A 973 -52.92 8.50 3.33
N CYS A 974 -53.39 9.21 4.34
CA CYS A 974 -53.16 10.61 4.70
C CYS A 974 -51.92 10.82 5.61
N CYS A 975 -51.32 12.02 5.54
CA CYS A 975 -50.25 12.47 6.44
C CYS A 975 -50.79 12.89 7.82
N THR A 976 -50.10 12.51 8.89
CA THR A 976 -50.16 13.22 10.18
C THR A 976 -48.72 13.59 10.61
N ARG A 977 -48.57 14.88 10.98
CA ARG A 977 -47.37 15.74 11.15
C ARG A 977 -46.09 15.13 11.77
N MET A 978 -44.92 15.46 11.18
CA MET A 978 -44.07 16.59 11.63
C MET A 978 -43.06 16.98 10.52
N TYR A 979 -43.13 18.25 10.11
CA TYR A 979 -42.34 19.01 9.13
C TYR A 979 -42.47 18.67 7.61
N THR A 980 -42.91 19.69 6.87
CA THR A 980 -43.07 19.86 5.41
C THR A 980 -44.17 19.03 4.72
N GLN A 981 -45.21 19.74 4.24
CA GLN A 981 -46.28 19.20 3.40
C GLN A 981 -45.86 19.25 1.92
N TYR A 982 -45.99 18.13 1.21
CA TYR A 982 -46.24 18.10 -0.23
C TYR A 982 -47.41 17.16 -0.52
N THR A 983 -48.50 17.69 -1.09
CA THR A 983 -49.58 16.90 -1.67
C THR A 983 -49.32 16.72 -3.16
N ALA A 984 -49.06 15.49 -3.60
CA ALA A 984 -49.20 15.11 -5.00
C ALA A 984 -50.40 14.17 -5.13
N ALA A 985 -51.38 14.57 -5.94
CA ALA A 985 -52.50 13.72 -6.29
C ALA A 985 -52.02 12.64 -7.28
N GLY A 986 -51.75 11.44 -6.77
CA GLY A 986 -51.55 10.23 -7.57
C GLY A 986 -50.28 9.44 -7.22
N GLY A 987 -50.46 8.28 -6.56
CA GLY A 987 -49.59 7.09 -6.60
C GLY A 987 -48.14 7.15 -6.07
N ASP A 988 -47.43 8.26 -6.27
CA ASP A 988 -45.98 8.38 -6.08
C ASP A 988 -45.68 9.47 -5.03
N MET A 989 -44.95 9.12 -3.96
CA MET A 989 -44.44 10.10 -2.99
C MET A 989 -43.05 10.58 -3.42
N LEU A 990 -42.87 11.90 -3.50
CA LEU A 990 -41.68 12.56 -4.01
C LEU A 990 -41.07 13.48 -2.96
N LEU A 991 -39.79 13.29 -2.64
CA LEU A 991 -38.95 14.20 -1.85
C LEU A 991 -38.06 14.98 -2.80
N ASP A 992 -38.23 16.30 -2.90
CA ASP A 992 -37.34 17.21 -3.63
C ASP A 992 -36.58 18.06 -2.60
N THR A 993 -35.26 17.98 -2.58
CA THR A 993 -34.44 18.67 -1.57
C THR A 993 -34.29 20.16 -1.82
N ARG A 994 -34.59 20.65 -3.03
CA ARG A 994 -34.63 22.09 -3.37
C ARG A 994 -35.74 22.84 -2.66
N GLN A 995 -36.70 22.09 -2.12
CA GLN A 995 -37.87 22.55 -1.41
C GLN A 995 -37.72 22.43 0.11
N LEU A 996 -36.65 21.77 0.59
CA LEU A 996 -36.26 21.70 1.98
C LEU A 996 -35.25 22.82 2.25
N ASN A 997 -35.62 23.78 3.11
CA ASN A 997 -34.73 24.86 3.52
C ASN A 997 -33.67 24.30 4.50
N SER A 998 -32.64 23.64 3.97
CA SER A 998 -31.75 22.72 4.68
C SER A 998 -30.39 23.33 5.05
N SER A 999 -30.40 24.46 5.75
CA SER A 999 -29.17 25.00 6.37
C SER A 999 -28.83 24.37 7.74
N GLY A 1000 -29.44 23.23 8.11
CA GLY A 1000 -29.23 22.64 9.45
C GLY A 1000 -29.49 21.14 9.61
N LEU A 1001 -29.63 20.35 8.54
CA LEU A 1001 -29.80 18.90 8.66
C LEU A 1001 -28.48 18.20 8.35
N SER A 1002 -27.71 17.89 9.39
CA SER A 1002 -26.56 16.98 9.31
C SER A 1002 -27.04 15.56 9.64
N GLY A 1003 -27.30 14.75 8.61
CA GLY A 1003 -27.66 13.34 8.76
C GLY A 1003 -28.44 12.73 7.57
N PRO A 1004 -28.51 11.39 7.47
CA PRO A 1004 -29.29 10.68 6.44
C PRO A 1004 -30.81 10.87 6.60
N LEU A 1005 -31.52 10.96 5.48
CA LEU A 1005 -32.98 11.08 5.44
C LEU A 1005 -33.62 9.69 5.38
N TYR A 1006 -34.76 9.53 6.06
CA TYR A 1006 -35.53 8.27 6.09
C TYR A 1006 -37.02 8.53 5.81
N TRP A 1007 -37.62 7.63 5.03
CA TRP A 1007 -39.06 7.49 4.83
C TRP A 1007 -39.67 6.70 5.98
N ARG A 1008 -40.70 7.25 6.64
CA ARG A 1008 -41.50 6.49 7.62
C ARG A 1008 -42.71 5.85 6.94
N LEU A 1009 -42.91 4.55 7.17
CA LEU A 1009 -44.05 3.84 6.61
C LEU A 1009 -45.37 4.32 7.27
N PRO A 1010 -46.50 4.25 6.55
CA PRO A 1010 -47.80 4.63 7.10
C PRO A 1010 -48.22 3.80 8.33
N ALA A 1011 -49.15 4.33 9.13
CA ALA A 1011 -49.64 3.72 10.37
C ALA A 1011 -50.20 2.29 10.23
N GLN A 1012 -50.53 1.85 9.02
CA GLN A 1012 -50.96 0.47 8.74
C GLN A 1012 -49.87 -0.60 8.95
N PHE A 1013 -48.59 -0.19 9.00
CA PHE A 1013 -47.46 -1.05 9.35
C PHE A 1013 -47.06 -0.92 10.84
N GLU A 1014 -47.83 -0.16 11.63
CA GLU A 1014 -47.68 0.00 13.08
C GLU A 1014 -48.67 -0.95 13.82
N GLY A 1015 -48.46 -1.18 15.11
CA GLY A 1015 -49.27 -2.09 15.93
C GLY A 1015 -48.87 -3.56 15.82
N ASP A 1016 -49.82 -4.47 16.07
CA ASP A 1016 -49.57 -5.92 16.04
C ASP A 1016 -49.47 -6.44 14.61
N GLN A 1017 -48.28 -6.92 14.25
CA GLN A 1017 -47.92 -7.43 12.93
C GLN A 1017 -47.43 -8.88 13.00
N LEU A 1018 -47.75 -9.64 14.05
CA LEU A 1018 -47.30 -11.04 14.20
C LEU A 1018 -47.66 -11.93 13.01
N LEU A 1019 -48.82 -11.69 12.37
CA LEU A 1019 -49.29 -12.45 11.20
C LEU A 1019 -48.49 -12.17 9.91
N SER A 1020 -47.53 -11.24 9.96
CA SER A 1020 -46.59 -10.95 8.87
C SER A 1020 -45.30 -11.78 8.97
N TYR A 1021 -45.07 -12.48 10.09
CA TYR A 1021 -43.90 -13.35 10.29
C TYR A 1021 -43.84 -14.44 9.21
N GLY A 1022 -42.67 -14.61 8.56
CA GLY A 1022 -42.49 -15.49 7.40
C GLY A 1022 -42.99 -14.93 6.06
N GLY A 1023 -43.59 -13.74 6.08
CA GLY A 1023 -44.02 -12.96 4.91
C GLY A 1023 -42.89 -12.14 4.27
N LEU A 1024 -43.25 -11.34 3.26
CA LEU A 1024 -42.35 -10.42 2.56
C LEU A 1024 -42.83 -8.98 2.76
N LEU A 1025 -41.92 -8.09 3.15
CA LEU A 1025 -42.05 -6.64 3.04
C LEU A 1025 -41.45 -6.23 1.69
N SER A 1026 -42.30 -5.89 0.72
CA SER A 1026 -41.88 -5.45 -0.62
C SER A 1026 -42.04 -3.94 -0.77
N TYR A 1027 -41.04 -3.27 -1.35
CA TYR A 1027 -41.11 -1.84 -1.68
C TYR A 1027 -40.26 -1.49 -2.90
N SER A 1028 -40.63 -0.42 -3.62
CA SER A 1028 -39.84 0.13 -4.73
C SER A 1028 -39.30 1.52 -4.38
N ILE A 1029 -38.01 1.74 -4.57
CA ILE A 1029 -37.36 3.04 -4.35
C ILE A 1029 -36.59 3.50 -5.59
N THR A 1030 -36.53 4.81 -5.80
CA THR A 1030 -35.71 5.46 -6.83
C THR A 1030 -35.16 6.74 -6.24
N PHE A 1031 -33.86 7.01 -6.39
CA PHE A 1031 -33.26 8.26 -5.93
C PHE A 1031 -32.41 8.89 -7.04
N TYR A 1032 -32.20 10.19 -6.95
CA TYR A 1032 -31.34 10.99 -7.81
C TYR A 1032 -30.35 11.75 -6.92
N ALA A 1033 -29.06 11.45 -7.07
CA ALA A 1033 -27.94 12.12 -6.42
C ALA A 1033 -26.89 12.57 -7.47
N GLU A 1034 -26.08 13.57 -7.14
CA GLU A 1034 -25.12 14.17 -8.09
C GLU A 1034 -23.95 13.25 -8.48
N ASP A 1035 -23.61 12.27 -7.64
CA ASP A 1035 -22.35 11.52 -7.68
C ASP A 1035 -22.46 10.07 -8.21
N GLY A 1036 -23.62 9.65 -8.73
CA GLY A 1036 -23.74 8.45 -9.58
C GLY A 1036 -23.42 7.08 -8.97
N SER A 1037 -22.90 7.00 -7.75
CA SER A 1037 -22.43 5.77 -7.11
C SER A 1037 -23.06 5.62 -5.72
N GLY A 1038 -24.12 4.82 -5.64
CA GLY A 1038 -24.76 4.45 -4.40
C GLY A 1038 -24.01 3.33 -3.67
N LEU A 1039 -22.75 3.54 -3.27
CA LEU A 1039 -22.06 2.58 -2.40
C LEU A 1039 -21.43 3.27 -1.18
N SER A 1040 -21.88 2.79 -0.02
CA SER A 1040 -21.30 2.90 1.32
C SER A 1040 -21.62 4.15 2.15
N ASN A 1041 -22.68 4.03 2.94
CA ASN A 1041 -22.72 4.57 4.29
C ASN A 1041 -23.08 3.41 5.23
N GLN A 1042 -22.30 3.23 6.32
CA GLN A 1042 -22.44 2.19 7.35
C GLN A 1042 -23.73 2.33 8.19
N GLU A 1043 -24.77 2.94 7.62
CA GLU A 1043 -26.02 3.23 8.30
C GLU A 1043 -27.10 2.29 7.76
N PRO A 1044 -27.96 1.75 8.64
CA PRO A 1044 -28.97 0.77 8.26
C PRO A 1044 -29.96 1.31 7.23
N GLN A 1045 -30.33 0.47 6.27
CA GLN A 1045 -31.24 0.82 5.18
C GLN A 1045 -32.70 0.69 5.58
N VAL A 1046 -33.05 -0.32 6.38
CA VAL A 1046 -34.39 -0.49 6.94
C VAL A 1046 -34.26 -0.72 8.44
N LEU A 1047 -35.01 0.07 9.22
CA LEU A 1047 -35.10 -0.09 10.67
C LEU A 1047 -36.54 -0.29 11.10
N MET A 1048 -36.71 -1.15 12.10
CA MET A 1048 -37.97 -1.40 12.75
C MET A 1048 -37.79 -1.24 14.26
N ARG A 1049 -38.68 -0.45 14.89
CA ARG A 1049 -38.76 -0.36 16.34
C ARG A 1049 -40.10 -0.89 16.82
N GLY A 1050 -40.07 -1.80 17.78
CA GLY A 1050 -41.28 -2.40 18.32
C GLY A 1050 -41.04 -3.14 19.63
N GLY A 1051 -42.09 -3.74 20.17
CA GLY A 1051 -42.07 -4.47 21.43
C GLY A 1051 -42.98 -3.87 22.49
N ALA A 1052 -43.85 -4.71 23.07
CA ALA A 1052 -44.82 -4.31 24.08
C ALA A 1052 -44.18 -4.10 25.47
N LEU A 1053 -43.30 -5.03 25.90
CA LEU A 1053 -42.64 -4.99 27.22
C LEU A 1053 -41.25 -4.36 27.15
N ARG A 1054 -40.48 -4.67 26.11
CA ARG A 1054 -39.13 -4.14 25.86
C ARG A 1054 -39.07 -3.61 24.44
N LYS A 1055 -38.89 -2.29 24.30
CA LYS A 1055 -38.78 -1.64 23.00
C LYS A 1055 -37.40 -1.90 22.40
N LEU A 1056 -37.33 -2.68 21.33
CA LEU A 1056 -36.09 -3.01 20.62
C LEU A 1056 -36.08 -2.31 19.26
N VAL A 1057 -34.88 -1.95 18.79
CA VAL A 1057 -34.65 -1.44 17.44
C VAL A 1057 -33.81 -2.46 16.70
N ILE A 1058 -34.35 -2.98 15.60
CA ILE A 1058 -33.70 -3.96 14.73
C ILE A 1058 -33.53 -3.38 13.33
N TYR A 1059 -32.50 -3.82 12.63
CA TYR A 1059 -32.21 -3.36 11.28
C TYR A 1059 -31.81 -4.50 10.35
N THR A 1060 -31.93 -4.25 9.05
CA THR A 1060 -31.44 -5.15 8.01
C THR A 1060 -30.73 -4.35 6.91
N ASP A 1061 -29.70 -4.96 6.34
CA ASP A 1061 -28.89 -4.40 5.27
C ASP A 1061 -29.44 -4.89 3.92
N VAL A 1062 -29.69 -3.98 2.99
CA VAL A 1062 -30.18 -4.31 1.64
C VAL A 1062 -29.16 -3.82 0.62
N VAL A 1063 -29.21 -4.29 -0.62
CA VAL A 1063 -28.32 -3.75 -1.67
C VAL A 1063 -28.80 -2.35 -2.03
N ALA A 1064 -27.91 -1.37 -2.02
CA ALA A 1064 -28.27 0.00 -2.35
C ALA A 1064 -28.75 0.11 -3.83
N PRO A 1065 -29.82 0.89 -4.11
CA PRO A 1065 -30.31 1.11 -5.47
C PRO A 1065 -29.27 1.85 -6.34
N GLY A 1066 -29.39 1.71 -7.66
CA GLY A 1066 -28.61 2.52 -8.60
C GLY A 1066 -29.18 3.93 -8.78
N ASN A 1067 -28.33 4.92 -9.04
CA ASN A 1067 -28.77 6.30 -9.24
C ASN A 1067 -29.76 6.40 -10.43
N GLY A 1068 -30.95 6.95 -10.20
CA GLY A 1068 -32.03 7.05 -11.18
C GLY A 1068 -32.71 5.73 -11.57
N VAL A 1069 -32.31 4.59 -10.97
CA VAL A 1069 -32.86 3.26 -11.25
C VAL A 1069 -33.96 2.92 -10.25
N ARG A 1070 -35.11 2.46 -10.75
CA ARG A 1070 -36.17 1.93 -9.89
C ARG A 1070 -35.81 0.51 -9.46
N THR A 1071 -35.50 0.34 -8.19
CA THR A 1071 -35.17 -0.97 -7.61
C THR A 1071 -36.29 -1.43 -6.69
N GLN A 1072 -36.69 -2.69 -6.84
CA GLN A 1072 -37.65 -3.36 -5.95
C GLN A 1072 -36.89 -4.22 -4.95
N HIS A 1073 -37.25 -4.09 -3.68
CA HIS A 1073 -36.66 -4.86 -2.58
C HIS A 1073 -37.74 -5.70 -1.91
N ASP A 1074 -37.44 -6.99 -1.75
CA ASP A 1074 -38.31 -7.97 -1.10
C ASP A 1074 -37.59 -8.50 0.15
N ILE A 1075 -37.96 -7.98 1.32
CA ILE A 1075 -37.33 -8.34 2.60
C ILE A 1075 -38.18 -9.39 3.30
N ARG A 1076 -37.56 -10.52 3.65
CA ARG A 1076 -38.25 -11.57 4.41
C ARG A 1076 -38.32 -11.19 5.89
N LEU A 1077 -39.51 -11.34 6.48
CA LEU A 1077 -39.75 -11.05 7.89
C LEU A 1077 -39.46 -12.28 8.75
N THR A 1078 -38.17 -12.65 8.81
CA THR A 1078 -37.63 -13.74 9.66
C THR A 1078 -36.37 -13.27 10.37
N GLU A 1079 -36.10 -13.80 11.57
CA GLU A 1079 -35.09 -13.28 12.50
C GLU A 1079 -33.64 -13.31 11.95
N HIS A 1080 -33.33 -14.24 11.04
CA HIS A 1080 -31.97 -14.47 10.55
C HIS A 1080 -31.40 -13.33 9.70
N GLN A 1081 -32.25 -12.49 9.10
CA GLN A 1081 -31.81 -11.34 8.27
C GLN A 1081 -31.76 -10.01 9.02
N TRP A 1082 -32.15 -9.99 10.29
CA TRP A 1082 -32.26 -8.79 11.10
C TRP A 1082 -31.23 -8.81 12.24
N LYS A 1083 -30.67 -7.64 12.56
CA LYS A 1083 -29.62 -7.44 13.59
C LYS A 1083 -30.05 -6.39 14.61
N TYR A 1084 -29.43 -6.38 15.78
CA TYR A 1084 -29.68 -5.35 16.81
C TYR A 1084 -28.98 -4.04 16.47
N PHE A 1085 -29.73 -2.94 16.46
CA PHE A 1085 -29.17 -1.60 16.23
C PHE A 1085 -28.31 -1.15 17.43
N ASN A 1086 -27.11 -0.59 17.20
CA ASN A 1086 -26.10 -0.20 18.20
C ASN A 1086 -25.48 -1.34 19.05
N SER A 1087 -25.55 -2.59 18.58
CA SER A 1087 -24.81 -3.70 19.19
C SER A 1087 -23.47 -3.90 18.47
N VAL A 1088 -22.39 -4.13 19.22
CA VAL A 1088 -21.06 -4.50 18.68
C VAL A 1088 -21.10 -5.89 18.02
N SER A 1089 -22.16 -6.67 18.27
CA SER A 1089 -22.36 -8.02 17.74
C SER A 1089 -23.12 -8.02 16.41
N LEU A 1090 -22.53 -8.63 15.37
CA LEU A 1090 -23.16 -8.87 14.05
C LEU A 1090 -24.16 -10.06 14.05
N THR A 1091 -24.47 -10.62 15.22
CA THR A 1091 -25.38 -11.76 15.36
C THR A 1091 -26.81 -11.40 15.01
N ALA A 1092 -27.52 -12.33 14.37
CA ALA A 1092 -28.95 -12.21 14.08
C ALA A 1092 -29.78 -12.02 15.36
N VAL A 1093 -30.94 -11.37 15.22
CA VAL A 1093 -31.91 -11.18 16.30
C VAL A 1093 -32.44 -12.55 16.75
N SER A 1094 -32.75 -12.68 18.04
CA SER A 1094 -33.34 -13.93 18.54
C SER A 1094 -34.78 -14.06 18.05
N HIS A 1095 -35.24 -15.28 17.78
CA HIS A 1095 -36.62 -15.51 17.34
C HIS A 1095 -37.65 -14.89 18.32
N SER A 1096 -37.43 -14.99 19.63
CA SER A 1096 -38.28 -14.37 20.65
C SER A 1096 -38.28 -12.84 20.63
N ASP A 1097 -37.11 -12.22 20.42
CA ASP A 1097 -37.02 -10.75 20.35
C ASP A 1097 -37.61 -10.22 19.05
N PHE A 1098 -37.46 -10.96 17.94
CA PHE A 1098 -38.05 -10.60 16.65
C PHE A 1098 -39.59 -10.65 16.69
N LEU A 1099 -40.16 -11.71 17.23
CA LEU A 1099 -41.61 -11.81 17.46
C LEU A 1099 -42.10 -10.76 18.47
N SER A 1100 -41.29 -10.44 19.49
CA SER A 1100 -41.62 -9.35 20.41
C SER A 1100 -41.73 -8.01 19.68
N VAL A 1101 -40.80 -7.70 18.78
CA VAL A 1101 -40.85 -6.48 17.96
C VAL A 1101 -42.11 -6.44 17.09
N LEU A 1102 -42.44 -7.54 16.40
CA LEU A 1102 -43.64 -7.63 15.55
C LEU A 1102 -44.96 -7.55 16.35
N SER A 1103 -44.99 -7.95 17.62
CA SER A 1103 -46.20 -7.88 18.45
C SER A 1103 -46.73 -6.45 18.68
N ASN A 1104 -45.85 -5.45 18.56
CA ASN A 1104 -46.25 -4.04 18.66
C ASN A 1104 -45.20 -3.13 17.99
N VAL A 1105 -45.32 -2.97 16.67
CA VAL A 1105 -44.44 -2.12 15.86
C VAL A 1105 -44.81 -0.64 16.07
N GLN A 1106 -43.85 0.18 16.49
CA GLN A 1106 -44.03 1.63 16.65
C GLN A 1106 -43.76 2.40 15.38
N TYR A 1107 -42.75 1.98 14.61
CA TYR A 1107 -42.47 2.51 13.29
C TYR A 1107 -41.55 1.58 12.51
N VAL A 1108 -41.69 1.65 11.18
CA VAL A 1108 -40.72 1.13 10.21
C VAL A 1108 -40.23 2.31 9.39
N ILE A 1109 -38.91 2.44 9.25
CA ILE A 1109 -38.29 3.50 8.46
C ILE A 1109 -37.36 2.90 7.41
N ILE A 1110 -37.39 3.46 6.20
CA ILE A 1110 -36.59 3.07 5.04
C ILE A 1110 -35.73 4.26 4.62
N LYS A 1111 -34.44 4.05 4.37
CA LYS A 1111 -33.52 5.11 3.98
C LYS A 1111 -33.93 5.78 2.67
N ALA A 1112 -34.01 7.10 2.70
CA ALA A 1112 -34.45 7.95 1.60
C ALA A 1112 -33.29 8.58 0.82
N SER A 1113 -32.14 8.79 1.48
CA SER A 1113 -30.96 9.43 0.88
C SER A 1113 -29.82 8.45 0.66
N TYR A 1114 -29.34 8.37 -0.58
CA TYR A 1114 -28.16 7.61 -0.99
C TYR A 1114 -27.22 8.55 -1.75
N GLY A 1115 -25.90 8.44 -1.54
CA GLY A 1115 -24.91 9.36 -2.11
C GLY A 1115 -24.84 10.72 -1.40
N THR A 1116 -23.99 11.61 -1.92
CA THR A 1116 -23.86 12.99 -1.41
C THR A 1116 -24.87 13.91 -2.09
N ARG A 1117 -25.46 14.84 -1.32
CA ARG A 1117 -26.39 15.86 -1.81
C ARG A 1117 -27.56 15.28 -2.63
N LEU A 1118 -28.42 14.50 -1.95
CA LEU A 1118 -29.68 14.00 -2.51
C LEU A 1118 -30.42 15.14 -3.23
N GLN A 1119 -30.74 14.98 -4.51
CA GLN A 1119 -31.55 15.94 -5.26
C GLN A 1119 -33.04 15.57 -5.16
N GLN A 1120 -33.33 14.29 -5.35
CA GLN A 1120 -34.71 13.78 -5.35
C GLN A 1120 -34.77 12.32 -4.88
N SER A 1121 -35.76 11.95 -4.08
CA SER A 1121 -36.04 10.57 -3.71
C SER A 1121 -37.51 10.25 -3.92
N ARG A 1122 -37.82 9.08 -4.46
CA ARG A 1122 -39.17 8.61 -4.73
C ARG A 1122 -39.37 7.22 -4.18
N TYR A 1123 -40.49 7.03 -3.51
CA TYR A 1123 -40.89 5.75 -2.94
C TYR A 1123 -42.29 5.36 -3.43
N THR A 1124 -42.46 4.10 -3.85
CA THR A 1124 -43.71 3.57 -4.40
C THR A 1124 -43.95 2.09 -4.02
N HIS A 1125 -45.22 1.64 -4.09
CA HIS A 1125 -45.62 0.22 -4.00
C HIS A 1125 -45.16 -0.55 -2.75
N THR A 1126 -45.47 -0.07 -1.53
CA THR A 1126 -45.30 -0.91 -0.33
C THR A 1126 -46.45 -1.86 -0.07
N HIS A 1127 -46.12 -3.14 0.12
CA HIS A 1127 -47.05 -4.12 0.67
C HIS A 1127 -46.32 -5.13 1.57
N THR A 1128 -47.02 -5.62 2.59
CA THR A 1128 -46.62 -6.78 3.38
C THR A 1128 -47.51 -7.97 3.04
N HIS A 1129 -46.92 -9.14 2.86
CA HIS A 1129 -47.69 -10.37 2.71
C HIS A 1129 -48.09 -10.89 4.10
N THR A 1130 -49.39 -10.94 4.38
CA THR A 1130 -49.95 -11.51 5.61
C THR A 1130 -50.66 -12.83 5.33
N HIS A 1131 -50.62 -13.77 6.27
CA HIS A 1131 -51.44 -14.97 6.22
C HIS A 1131 -52.87 -14.65 6.70
N THR A 1132 -53.88 -14.75 5.83
CA THR A 1132 -55.29 -14.57 6.21
C THR A 1132 -55.97 -15.90 6.50
N HIS A 1133 -56.59 -16.02 7.68
CA HIS A 1133 -57.45 -17.14 8.06
C HIS A 1133 -58.87 -16.90 7.52
N THR A 1134 -59.40 -17.76 6.63
CA THR A 1134 -60.83 -17.76 6.29
C THR A 1134 -61.58 -18.59 7.33
N HIS A 1135 -62.26 -17.96 8.29
CA HIS A 1135 -63.29 -18.62 9.09
C HIS A 1135 -64.52 -17.73 9.26
N THR A 1136 -65.68 -18.33 8.95
CA THR A 1136 -67.03 -17.85 9.18
C THR A 1136 -67.32 -17.75 10.68
N HIS A 1137 -67.73 -16.56 11.16
CA HIS A 1137 -68.15 -16.36 12.55
C HIS A 1137 -69.50 -17.04 12.83
N THR A 1138 -69.53 -17.94 13.80
CA THR A 1138 -70.69 -18.18 14.67
C THR A 1138 -70.33 -17.73 16.09
N HIS A 1139 -71.13 -16.83 16.66
CA HIS A 1139 -70.92 -16.24 17.97
C HIS A 1139 -71.13 -17.26 19.10
N THR A 1140 -70.20 -17.32 20.06
CA THR A 1140 -70.46 -17.76 21.44
C THR A 1140 -69.76 -16.81 22.42
N HIS A 1141 -70.56 -16.11 23.23
CA HIS A 1141 -70.12 -15.30 24.36
C HIS A 1141 -69.81 -16.20 25.56
N ILE A 1142 -68.71 -15.95 26.27
CA ILE A 1142 -68.47 -16.47 27.63
C ILE A 1142 -68.27 -15.27 28.56
N HIS A 1143 -69.20 -15.11 29.50
CA HIS A 1143 -69.12 -14.22 30.66
C HIS A 1143 -68.31 -14.90 31.77
N THR A 1144 -67.42 -14.16 32.43
CA THR A 1144 -66.81 -14.58 33.71
C THR A 1144 -67.22 -13.61 34.83
N HIS A 1145 -67.94 -14.15 35.81
CA HIS A 1145 -68.36 -13.50 37.05
C HIS A 1145 -67.22 -13.58 38.08
N SER A 1146 -67.01 -12.50 38.85
CA SER A 1146 -66.14 -12.47 40.03
C SER A 1146 -66.77 -13.23 41.20
N THR A 1147 -65.97 -13.92 42.00
CA THR A 1147 -66.37 -14.38 43.34
C THR A 1147 -65.30 -14.07 44.38
N HIS A 1148 -65.71 -13.34 45.42
CA HIS A 1148 -64.99 -13.14 46.67
C HIS A 1148 -65.35 -14.26 47.66
N THR A 1149 -64.32 -14.81 48.30
CA THR A 1149 -64.22 -15.39 49.66
C THR A 1149 -65.46 -15.98 50.37
N HIS A 1150 -65.36 -17.22 50.87
CA HIS A 1150 -65.24 -17.51 52.31
C HIS A 1150 -65.00 -19.01 52.61
N THR A 1151 -64.22 -19.23 53.67
CA THR A 1151 -63.88 -20.45 54.42
C THR A 1151 -65.07 -21.29 54.91
N VAL A 1152 -64.97 -22.63 54.89
CA VAL A 1152 -64.63 -23.56 56.01
C VAL A 1152 -64.08 -24.84 55.40
#